data_AF-X6BL92-F1
#
_entry.id   AF-X6BL92-F1
#
_cell.length_a   1.000
_cell.length_b   1.000
_cell.length_c   1.000
_cell.angle_alpha   90.00
_cell.angle_beta   90.00
_cell.angle_gamma   90.00
#
_symmetry.space_group_name_H-M   'P 1'
#
loop_
_entity.id
_entity.type
_entity.pdbx_description
1 polymer ?
#
loop_
_entity_poly.entity_id
_entity_poly.type
_entity_poly.pdbx_seq_one_letter_code
_entity_poly.pdbx_strand_id
1 'polypeptide(L)'
;MALFSTGWGRPTGGGFFYDKASEPISSRAQDYNSPGDNSSPAGRTIPAGSGTSAYDGQIVWWSDFTPKKGKVTASFAVLFKDCLFAPSFGLLKLYADKELIVSNTAPLRQSTQKIRFHDGTQTTPDPLLLAKLGADKVSSWPGLAYAVFEDFDCTPYGNHVPLIRAVLSGVVTAQPSSDELSTITFEDWATYDPHFGEGFYRAESKASAADFAKGQIYVVVHPRLVSGTPETLGWVVVVDVASNTEISRAPLFDRTGAGWRRFEDIVALQGSDYFVVSNDDMSSVPSHTTPAKLLLVNAMSGEIVMRSAPLGINGRIVIASALIESGAATRYLVFCDCFEDTTVRSGLAIAVVDITNLSISWIVDPFDSPAGGPNARVVSLAIGPVEDGAATFYWTEQDRSDFGFGSFLPDVRKGIASATGFSEAIAYSESEGGKYPQGVAYDEADDSIVVLREDGSIRKIRDGATVYTAGPHAVTNLGLNLQLYISGWCCQYVARPGHAFALDADNRDIYAIDLADGSIAIRADLDDFEFIGWSDVFHVDGINGWIAEYGDWVSTAGQISLITSGDATPGQVDLVDIFTQLATSDGRFDAGDLVFIGFPGNECQGFNLANDTTIDDVEQSIAAAFDVKIVESDGKRKYFWPPRDGSFAVDQELAHQDFVETGTQTNIKTINAGEDEYAGVTFGYYDQDADYQKLEQPFDRPRGVFDVTRSKKRRTIPSLLSMTASQALRAATLAVFRSVLGNETYAFGLRQGMAHVEPADTVAFDFRSFRTVARIREATFKDDYTQECLAYQYLQYSEATYDGASLTPPQIAAISLHARLIWLDTPLLSRAHDLGGTGLVQYAQMTGYGTAALASALLYRSDDGAIFTLISERSDMTPVAGVITAISGTPTDPFSTDFANTIHVAIGTGEPASIQSVSAEAFYNGANLAAIGRPGAWVLIHYQDAAVSDGLAVLSTIIWGAQGSEVFIGDLAPGDLFVPLDPAKYSRFTTAAGGLGESRLYKAATALVSLGTVVTEAHVSTGAAEKPYASVNLRAAVDGSDIDLAADARSRLSPWEMFAADPDSGEAIDAFEWDIMDGDTVLRTLESTDPAVTYADADIVTDFGALPATLTFRLAKMSATVGRGHLAQATITL
;
A
#
# COMPACT_ATOMS: atom_id res chain seq x y z
N MET A 1 -36.35 51.14 43.87
CA MET A 1 -35.32 51.77 44.74
C MET A 1 -33.99 51.33 44.17
N ALA A 2 -33.23 52.18 43.43
CA ALA A 2 -32.48 53.36 43.90
C ALA A 2 -31.27 52.92 44.76
N LEU A 3 -30.00 53.26 44.49
CA LEU A 3 -29.33 54.10 43.45
C LEU A 3 -28.08 53.32 42.90
N PHE A 4 -27.42 53.65 41.78
CA PHE A 4 -26.48 54.78 41.62
C PHE A 4 -26.20 55.16 40.15
N SER A 5 -25.88 56.45 39.95
CA SER A 5 -25.24 57.09 38.79
C SER A 5 -24.51 58.35 39.31
N THR A 6 -23.59 59.03 38.62
CA THR A 6 -22.99 58.96 37.26
C THR A 6 -21.45 58.88 37.37
N GLY A 7 -20.61 58.78 36.33
CA GLY A 7 -20.75 58.71 34.86
C GLY A 7 -19.61 59.51 34.19
N TRP A 8 -19.15 59.12 32.99
CA TRP A 8 -18.20 59.88 32.17
C TRP A 8 -18.67 59.94 30.70
N GLY A 9 -18.34 61.03 30.01
CA GLY A 9 -18.98 61.43 28.74
C GLY A 9 -18.30 60.93 27.45
N ARG A 10 -19.07 61.03 26.35
CA ARG A 10 -18.66 60.74 24.95
C ARG A 10 -17.49 61.62 24.47
N PRO A 11 -16.78 61.19 23.41
CA PRO A 11 -17.12 61.75 22.08
C PRO A 11 -17.19 60.74 20.91
N THR A 12 -18.36 60.75 20.23
CA THR A 12 -18.59 60.66 18.76
C THR A 12 -17.93 59.62 17.83
N GLY A 13 -18.79 58.86 17.12
CA GLY A 13 -18.52 58.00 15.94
C GLY A 13 -18.55 56.51 16.28
N GLY A 14 -19.46 55.63 15.83
CA GLY A 14 -20.35 55.63 14.64
C GLY A 14 -19.87 54.49 13.70
N GLY A 15 -20.59 53.38 13.46
CA GLY A 15 -21.98 53.02 13.81
C GLY A 15 -22.21 51.51 14.03
N PHE A 16 -23.48 51.07 13.94
CA PHE A 16 -23.99 49.80 14.50
C PHE A 16 -24.21 48.67 13.47
N PHE A 17 -24.05 47.44 13.96
CA PHE A 17 -24.55 46.15 13.44
C PHE A 17 -24.72 45.21 14.67
N TYR A 18 -25.71 44.33 14.84
CA TYR A 18 -26.99 44.06 14.18
C TYR A 18 -28.08 43.90 15.26
N ASP A 19 -29.35 44.16 14.92
CA ASP A 19 -30.48 43.59 15.65
C ASP A 19 -31.70 43.50 14.72
N LYS A 20 -32.18 42.28 14.42
CA LYS A 20 -33.53 41.97 13.89
C LYS A 20 -33.74 40.48 13.63
N ALA A 21 -34.56 39.87 14.48
CA ALA A 21 -35.24 38.62 14.19
C ALA A 21 -36.62 38.87 13.54
N SER A 22 -37.12 37.85 12.81
CA SER A 22 -38.52 37.60 12.40
C SER A 22 -39.28 38.62 11.53
N GLU A 23 -39.52 38.26 10.26
CA GLU A 23 -40.75 38.54 9.48
C GLU A 23 -40.98 37.43 8.40
N PRO A 24 -42.20 37.23 7.85
CA PRO A 24 -42.58 35.99 7.16
C PRO A 24 -42.30 35.89 5.64
N ILE A 25 -42.34 34.66 5.13
CA ILE A 25 -41.60 34.15 3.95
C ILE A 25 -42.07 34.60 2.54
N SER A 26 -43.15 35.37 2.37
CA SER A 26 -43.89 35.43 1.10
C SER A 26 -43.70 36.68 0.21
N SER A 27 -42.54 37.35 0.23
CA SER A 27 -42.31 38.55 -0.63
C SER A 27 -40.92 38.70 -1.28
N ARG A 28 -39.90 37.91 -0.90
CA ARG A 28 -38.50 38.12 -1.33
C ARG A 28 -38.10 37.51 -2.70
N ALA A 29 -39.00 37.54 -3.68
CA ALA A 29 -38.69 37.02 -5.04
C ALA A 29 -38.01 38.04 -5.98
N GLN A 30 -37.69 39.27 -5.51
CA GLN A 30 -37.18 40.36 -6.38
C GLN A 30 -35.86 41.02 -5.93
N ASP A 31 -35.35 40.74 -4.71
CA ASP A 31 -34.24 41.50 -4.11
C ASP A 31 -32.92 40.70 -3.90
N TYR A 32 -32.75 39.55 -4.56
CA TYR A 32 -31.50 38.78 -4.52
C TYR A 32 -30.40 39.45 -5.37
N ASN A 33 -29.73 40.48 -4.81
CA ASN A 33 -28.30 40.81 -5.02
C ASN A 33 -27.86 42.11 -4.28
N SER A 34 -28.22 42.25 -3.00
CA SER A 34 -27.56 43.23 -2.11
C SER A 34 -26.31 42.63 -1.45
N PRO A 35 -25.15 43.32 -1.38
CA PRO A 35 -24.02 42.85 -0.59
C PRO A 35 -24.39 42.75 0.90
N GLY A 36 -24.17 41.59 1.52
CA GLY A 36 -24.40 41.35 2.96
C GLY A 36 -25.71 40.64 3.34
N ASP A 37 -26.37 39.93 2.42
CA ASP A 37 -27.40 38.94 2.77
C ASP A 37 -26.83 37.53 2.45
N ASN A 38 -26.27 36.87 3.47
CA ASN A 38 -25.48 35.62 3.36
C ASN A 38 -26.36 34.36 3.15
N SER A 39 -27.51 34.53 2.50
CA SER A 39 -28.59 33.56 2.38
C SER A 39 -28.65 33.00 0.97
N SER A 40 -28.52 31.67 0.80
CA SER A 40 -28.92 31.04 -0.47
C SER A 40 -30.43 31.18 -0.72
N PRO A 41 -30.94 30.89 -1.94
CA PRO A 41 -32.38 30.92 -2.25
C PRO A 41 -33.26 30.03 -1.35
N ALA A 42 -32.65 29.12 -0.59
CA ALA A 42 -33.30 28.25 0.39
C ALA A 42 -33.18 28.75 1.86
N GLY A 43 -32.57 29.92 2.10
CA GLY A 43 -32.37 30.49 3.44
C GLY A 43 -31.35 29.72 4.29
N ARG A 44 -30.39 29.02 3.67
CA ARG A 44 -29.29 28.35 4.37
C ARG A 44 -28.06 29.24 4.40
N THR A 45 -27.28 29.14 5.49
CA THR A 45 -26.04 29.88 5.69
C THR A 45 -24.90 29.27 4.89
N ILE A 46 -23.94 30.09 4.48
CA ILE A 46 -22.76 29.65 3.72
C ILE A 46 -21.75 29.02 4.70
N PRO A 47 -21.24 27.80 4.45
CA PRO A 47 -20.27 27.16 5.33
C PRO A 47 -18.98 27.97 5.52
N ALA A 48 -18.39 27.89 6.71
CA ALA A 48 -17.07 28.42 7.03
C ALA A 48 -16.13 27.29 7.45
N GLY A 49 -14.87 27.60 7.76
CA GLY A 49 -13.86 26.58 8.12
C GLY A 49 -12.44 26.98 7.72
N SER A 50 -11.47 26.13 8.01
CA SER A 50 -10.07 26.34 7.62
C SER A 50 -9.34 25.03 7.32
N GLY A 51 -8.09 25.14 6.86
CA GLY A 51 -7.31 24.03 6.34
C GLY A 51 -7.99 23.40 5.13
N THR A 52 -7.93 22.07 5.04
CA THR A 52 -8.55 21.28 3.96
C THR A 52 -9.82 20.58 4.42
N SER A 53 -10.92 20.73 3.66
CA SER A 53 -12.18 20.00 3.91
C SER A 53 -13.11 19.97 2.69
N ALA A 54 -14.06 19.04 2.67
CA ALA A 54 -15.19 19.04 1.75
C ALA A 54 -16.30 20.01 2.19
N TYR A 55 -16.90 20.70 1.22
CA TYR A 55 -18.01 21.64 1.37
C TYR A 55 -19.10 21.33 0.34
N ASP A 56 -20.33 21.09 0.81
CA ASP A 56 -21.50 20.93 -0.06
C ASP A 56 -21.99 22.30 -0.54
N GLY A 57 -22.01 22.49 -1.86
CA GLY A 57 -22.28 23.78 -2.48
C GLY A 57 -23.76 24.16 -2.52
N GLN A 58 -24.01 25.47 -2.44
CA GLN A 58 -25.35 26.06 -2.51
C GLN A 58 -25.54 26.81 -3.82
N ILE A 59 -26.50 26.37 -4.64
CA ILE A 59 -26.87 27.04 -5.89
C ILE A 59 -27.49 28.41 -5.55
N VAL A 60 -26.92 29.48 -6.09
CA VAL A 60 -27.45 30.85 -5.94
C VAL A 60 -28.00 31.45 -7.24
N TRP A 61 -27.62 30.89 -8.38
CA TRP A 61 -28.16 31.26 -9.68
C TRP A 61 -28.20 30.06 -10.61
N TRP A 62 -29.20 30.01 -11.50
CA TRP A 62 -29.34 29.00 -12.55
C TRP A 62 -30.11 29.55 -13.75
N SER A 63 -29.93 28.94 -14.92
CA SER A 63 -30.46 29.39 -16.21
C SER A 63 -31.69 28.63 -16.73
N ASP A 64 -32.28 27.76 -15.91
CA ASP A 64 -33.16 26.65 -16.34
C ASP A 64 -32.50 25.67 -17.33
N PHE A 65 -33.17 24.54 -17.60
CA PHE A 65 -32.72 23.51 -18.53
C PHE A 65 -32.95 23.90 -20.00
N THR A 66 -31.95 23.68 -20.85
CA THR A 66 -32.00 23.90 -22.30
C THR A 66 -31.57 22.63 -23.04
N PRO A 67 -32.33 22.12 -24.02
CA PRO A 67 -31.89 21.01 -24.86
C PRO A 67 -30.89 21.50 -25.92
N LYS A 68 -29.70 20.86 -26.01
CA LYS A 68 -28.61 21.25 -26.91
C LYS A 68 -27.94 19.99 -27.48
N LYS A 69 -27.88 19.84 -28.82
CA LYS A 69 -27.31 18.66 -29.52
C LYS A 69 -27.78 17.30 -28.94
N GLY A 70 -29.06 17.17 -28.56
CA GLY A 70 -29.62 15.93 -27.99
C GLY A 70 -29.37 15.72 -26.48
N LYS A 71 -28.57 16.58 -25.84
CA LYS A 71 -28.30 16.60 -24.39
C LYS A 71 -29.21 17.60 -23.67
N VAL A 72 -29.44 17.40 -22.38
CA VAL A 72 -30.08 18.40 -21.50
C VAL A 72 -28.99 19.17 -20.77
N THR A 73 -28.86 20.46 -21.03
CA THR A 73 -27.81 21.32 -20.45
C THR A 73 -28.37 22.40 -19.54
N ALA A 74 -27.63 22.80 -18.49
CA ALA A 74 -27.98 23.94 -17.64
C ALA A 74 -26.73 24.76 -17.28
N SER A 75 -26.87 26.08 -17.15
CA SER A 75 -25.84 26.94 -16.55
C SER A 75 -26.25 27.33 -15.14
N PHE A 76 -25.32 27.31 -14.18
CA PHE A 76 -25.62 27.62 -12.77
C PHE A 76 -24.37 28.07 -12.00
N ALA A 77 -24.56 28.75 -10.87
CA ALA A 77 -23.49 29.20 -9.98
C ALA A 77 -23.70 28.68 -8.56
N VAL A 78 -22.64 28.15 -7.96
CA VAL A 78 -22.63 27.42 -6.69
C VAL A 78 -21.61 28.03 -5.74
N LEU A 79 -22.08 28.51 -4.59
CA LEU A 79 -21.24 29.00 -3.50
C LEU A 79 -20.89 27.85 -2.55
N PHE A 80 -19.62 27.69 -2.22
CA PHE A 80 -19.15 26.62 -1.33
C PHE A 80 -18.85 27.10 0.08
N LYS A 81 -18.22 28.27 0.19
CA LYS A 81 -17.49 28.62 1.42
C LYS A 81 -17.23 30.11 1.61
N ASP A 82 -17.30 30.55 2.86
CA ASP A 82 -16.81 31.84 3.35
C ASP A 82 -15.29 31.78 3.68
N CYS A 83 -14.55 32.81 3.25
CA CYS A 83 -13.10 32.97 3.41
C CYS A 83 -12.72 33.69 4.73
N LEU A 84 -13.57 33.65 5.76
CA LEU A 84 -13.32 34.27 7.07
C LEU A 84 -11.95 33.92 7.71
N PHE A 85 -11.46 32.69 7.56
CA PHE A 85 -10.26 32.19 8.25
C PHE A 85 -8.98 32.13 7.39
N ALA A 86 -9.08 32.38 6.08
CA ALA A 86 -7.92 32.44 5.17
C ALA A 86 -8.27 33.28 3.93
N PRO A 87 -7.34 34.06 3.35
CA PRO A 87 -7.64 35.07 2.33
C PRO A 87 -8.17 34.50 1.00
N SER A 88 -7.89 33.23 0.72
CA SER A 88 -8.36 32.49 -0.45
C SER A 88 -8.41 31.00 -0.16
N PHE A 89 -9.22 30.26 -0.91
CA PHE A 89 -9.29 28.80 -0.83
C PHE A 89 -9.18 28.18 -2.22
N GLY A 90 -8.13 27.38 -2.44
CA GLY A 90 -7.92 26.66 -3.69
C GLY A 90 -8.82 25.43 -3.81
N LEU A 91 -9.28 25.15 -5.04
CA LEU A 91 -10.03 23.94 -5.38
C LEU A 91 -9.08 22.75 -5.47
N LEU A 92 -9.33 21.69 -4.70
CA LEU A 92 -8.62 20.42 -4.81
C LEU A 92 -9.43 19.37 -5.57
N LYS A 93 -10.69 19.14 -5.19
CA LYS A 93 -11.59 18.19 -5.88
C LYS A 93 -12.98 18.77 -6.03
N LEU A 94 -13.71 18.37 -7.07
CA LEU A 94 -15.08 18.76 -7.35
C LEU A 94 -15.88 17.53 -7.75
N TYR A 95 -17.05 17.34 -7.16
CA TYR A 95 -17.94 16.19 -7.41
C TYR A 95 -19.31 16.67 -7.90
N ALA A 96 -19.91 15.92 -8.81
CA ALA A 96 -21.32 15.97 -9.16
C ALA A 96 -22.01 14.71 -8.62
N ASP A 97 -22.90 14.87 -7.64
CA ASP A 97 -23.51 13.82 -6.81
C ASP A 97 -22.47 12.93 -6.10
N LYS A 98 -21.99 11.90 -6.81
CA LYS A 98 -20.95 10.95 -6.35
C LYS A 98 -19.80 10.81 -7.34
N GLU A 99 -19.92 11.41 -8.52
CA GLU A 99 -18.88 11.36 -9.54
C GLU A 99 -17.89 12.49 -9.33
N LEU A 100 -16.60 12.15 -9.16
CA LEU A 100 -15.51 13.11 -9.22
C LEU A 100 -15.45 13.72 -10.63
N ILE A 101 -15.59 15.04 -10.77
CA ILE A 101 -15.54 15.74 -12.06
C ILE A 101 -14.28 16.60 -12.25
N VAL A 102 -13.65 17.05 -11.16
CA VAL A 102 -12.34 17.72 -11.18
C VAL A 102 -11.50 17.22 -10.00
N SER A 103 -10.20 17.03 -10.20
CA SER A 103 -9.17 16.73 -9.22
C SER A 103 -7.88 17.44 -9.62
N ASN A 104 -7.41 18.34 -8.77
CA ASN A 104 -6.12 19.02 -8.85
C ASN A 104 -5.05 18.35 -7.97
N THR A 105 -5.44 17.30 -7.23
CA THR A 105 -4.58 16.35 -6.51
C THR A 105 -4.50 15.04 -7.30
N ALA A 106 -3.36 14.35 -7.31
CA ALA A 106 -3.21 13.04 -7.92
C ALA A 106 -4.31 12.01 -7.53
N PRO A 107 -4.81 11.20 -8.48
CA PRO A 107 -4.65 11.36 -9.92
C PRO A 107 -5.39 12.62 -10.38
N LEU A 108 -4.76 13.40 -11.27
CA LEU A 108 -5.40 14.59 -11.83
C LEU A 108 -6.64 14.20 -12.64
N ARG A 109 -7.65 15.06 -12.62
CA ARG A 109 -8.87 14.92 -13.42
C ARG A 109 -9.41 16.31 -13.73
N GLN A 110 -9.83 16.55 -14.96
CA GLN A 110 -10.58 17.75 -15.30
C GLN A 110 -11.88 17.38 -15.99
N SER A 111 -12.87 18.27 -15.89
CA SER A 111 -14.17 18.05 -16.49
C SER A 111 -14.14 18.44 -17.96
N THR A 112 -14.83 17.66 -18.80
CA THR A 112 -15.20 18.07 -20.16
C THR A 112 -16.21 19.23 -20.18
N GLN A 113 -16.77 19.59 -19.02
CA GLN A 113 -17.73 20.67 -18.84
C GLN A 113 -17.02 22.00 -18.58
N LYS A 114 -17.64 23.11 -19.00
CA LYS A 114 -17.10 24.46 -18.75
C LYS A 114 -17.37 24.89 -17.32
N ILE A 115 -16.33 24.83 -16.48
CA ILE A 115 -16.37 25.18 -15.07
C ILE A 115 -15.33 26.27 -14.79
N ARG A 116 -15.74 27.36 -14.15
CA ARG A 116 -14.84 28.41 -13.64
C ARG A 116 -14.94 28.49 -12.13
N PHE A 117 -13.81 28.33 -11.44
CA PHE A 117 -13.73 28.46 -9.99
C PHE A 117 -13.19 29.84 -9.60
N HIS A 118 -13.74 30.40 -8.52
CA HIS A 118 -13.41 31.70 -7.96
C HIS A 118 -13.06 31.47 -6.47
N ASP A 119 -11.89 31.93 -6.04
CA ASP A 119 -11.20 31.48 -4.81
C ASP A 119 -11.46 32.33 -3.56
N GLY A 120 -12.23 33.41 -3.70
CA GLY A 120 -12.49 34.43 -2.68
C GLY A 120 -11.86 35.79 -2.99
N THR A 121 -10.82 35.86 -3.84
CA THR A 121 -10.07 37.09 -4.13
C THR A 121 -10.67 37.94 -5.24
N GLN A 122 -11.67 37.42 -5.97
CA GLN A 122 -12.21 38.02 -7.17
C GLN A 122 -12.85 39.41 -6.94
N THR A 123 -12.35 40.41 -7.68
CA THR A 123 -12.84 41.80 -7.65
C THR A 123 -13.77 42.13 -8.83
N THR A 124 -13.86 41.26 -9.83
CA THR A 124 -14.69 41.42 -11.02
C THR A 124 -15.72 40.28 -11.14
N PRO A 125 -16.99 40.55 -11.51
CA PRO A 125 -18.00 39.51 -11.70
C PRO A 125 -17.67 38.50 -12.80
N ASP A 126 -18.17 37.27 -12.68
CA ASP A 126 -18.00 36.22 -13.71
C ASP A 126 -18.63 36.65 -15.07
N PRO A 127 -17.96 36.43 -16.22
CA PRO A 127 -18.46 36.85 -17.53
C PRO A 127 -19.84 36.30 -17.91
N LEU A 128 -20.18 35.07 -17.52
CA LEU A 128 -21.50 34.48 -17.82
C LEU A 128 -22.58 35.12 -16.96
N LEU A 129 -22.32 35.30 -15.66
CA LEU A 129 -23.25 35.97 -14.75
C LEU A 129 -23.47 37.43 -15.20
N LEU A 130 -22.40 38.14 -15.58
CA LEU A 130 -22.48 39.48 -16.14
C LEU A 130 -23.31 39.54 -17.43
N ALA A 131 -23.11 38.59 -18.35
CA ALA A 131 -23.86 38.51 -19.61
C ALA A 131 -25.35 38.16 -19.41
N LYS A 132 -25.70 37.39 -18.38
CA LYS A 132 -27.08 36.92 -18.11
C LYS A 132 -27.87 37.86 -17.19
N LEU A 133 -27.21 38.52 -16.23
CA LEU A 133 -27.86 39.36 -15.20
C LEU A 133 -27.70 40.87 -15.47
N GLY A 134 -26.64 41.27 -16.16
CA GLY A 134 -26.28 42.68 -16.40
C GLY A 134 -25.47 43.30 -15.25
N ALA A 135 -24.69 44.33 -15.58
CA ALA A 135 -23.71 44.96 -14.66
C ALA A 135 -24.33 45.50 -13.36
N ASP A 136 -25.55 46.05 -13.43
CA ASP A 136 -26.24 46.64 -12.26
C ASP A 136 -26.75 45.59 -11.24
N LYS A 137 -26.67 44.30 -11.58
CA LYS A 137 -27.30 43.20 -10.83
C LYS A 137 -26.39 42.01 -10.56
N VAL A 138 -25.09 42.11 -10.81
CA VAL A 138 -24.15 41.02 -10.60
C VAL A 138 -23.07 41.43 -9.60
N SER A 139 -22.73 40.53 -8.68
CA SER A 139 -21.65 40.68 -7.71
C SER A 139 -20.48 39.78 -8.10
N SER A 140 -19.25 40.13 -7.71
CA SER A 140 -18.13 39.19 -7.69
C SER A 140 -18.10 38.32 -6.43
N TRP A 141 -19.01 38.55 -5.47
CA TRP A 141 -19.05 37.85 -4.18
C TRP A 141 -17.65 37.77 -3.51
N PRO A 142 -16.97 38.92 -3.27
CA PRO A 142 -15.63 38.93 -2.70
C PRO A 142 -15.64 38.35 -1.28
N GLY A 143 -14.60 37.58 -0.93
CA GLY A 143 -14.54 36.81 0.32
C GLY A 143 -15.32 35.49 0.30
N LEU A 144 -15.94 35.12 -0.82
CA LEU A 144 -16.66 33.85 -0.96
C LEU A 144 -16.07 33.00 -2.11
N ALA A 145 -15.85 31.71 -1.85
CA ALA A 145 -15.39 30.75 -2.85
C ALA A 145 -16.59 30.11 -3.56
N TYR A 146 -16.61 30.15 -4.90
CA TYR A 146 -17.72 29.67 -5.72
C TYR A 146 -17.27 29.13 -7.08
N ALA A 147 -18.12 28.31 -7.72
CA ALA A 147 -17.93 27.90 -9.11
C ALA A 147 -19.12 28.30 -10.00
N VAL A 148 -18.83 28.59 -11.27
CA VAL A 148 -19.81 28.85 -12.32
C VAL A 148 -19.69 27.76 -13.38
N PHE A 149 -20.82 27.15 -13.69
CA PHE A 149 -20.98 26.07 -14.65
C PHE A 149 -21.72 26.62 -15.87
N GLU A 150 -21.19 26.38 -17.06
CA GLU A 150 -21.71 26.91 -18.32
C GLU A 150 -22.11 25.77 -19.26
N ASP A 151 -23.37 25.73 -19.67
CA ASP A 151 -23.97 24.68 -20.50
C ASP A 151 -23.66 23.23 -20.03
N PHE A 152 -23.60 23.02 -18.71
CA PHE A 152 -23.25 21.74 -18.09
C PHE A 152 -24.25 20.64 -18.47
N ASP A 153 -23.74 19.50 -18.94
CA ASP A 153 -24.52 18.34 -19.37
C ASP A 153 -25.15 17.59 -18.19
N CYS A 154 -26.44 17.79 -17.98
CA CYS A 154 -27.24 17.12 -16.97
C CYS A 154 -27.71 15.72 -17.39
N THR A 155 -27.42 15.28 -18.62
CA THR A 155 -27.92 14.00 -19.17
C THR A 155 -27.39 12.77 -18.40
N PRO A 156 -26.09 12.66 -18.05
CA PRO A 156 -25.57 11.55 -17.24
C PRO A 156 -26.20 11.50 -15.85
N TYR A 157 -26.51 12.68 -15.30
CA TYR A 157 -27.17 12.87 -14.00
C TYR A 157 -28.70 12.76 -14.10
N GLY A 158 -29.25 12.01 -15.06
CA GLY A 158 -30.70 11.77 -15.15
C GLY A 158 -31.55 13.03 -15.40
N ASN A 159 -30.99 14.05 -16.06
CA ASN A 159 -31.64 15.32 -16.40
C ASN A 159 -32.03 16.20 -15.19
N HIS A 160 -31.22 16.20 -14.13
CA HIS A 160 -31.30 17.21 -13.07
C HIS A 160 -29.95 17.90 -12.84
N VAL A 161 -29.96 19.04 -12.13
CA VAL A 161 -28.71 19.68 -11.67
C VAL A 161 -28.20 18.86 -10.48
N PRO A 162 -27.00 18.24 -10.56
CA PRO A 162 -26.49 17.37 -9.50
C PRO A 162 -26.08 18.18 -8.26
N LEU A 163 -25.99 17.51 -7.11
CA LEU A 163 -25.39 18.10 -5.91
C LEU A 163 -23.89 18.32 -6.16
N ILE A 164 -23.45 19.56 -6.14
CA ILE A 164 -22.03 19.87 -6.28
C ILE A 164 -21.35 19.94 -4.91
N ARG A 165 -20.29 19.16 -4.73
CA ARG A 165 -19.39 19.20 -3.56
C ARG A 165 -17.99 19.59 -3.99
N ALA A 166 -17.35 20.51 -3.27
CA ALA A 166 -15.95 20.87 -3.49
C ALA A 166 -15.09 20.50 -2.27
N VAL A 167 -13.94 19.87 -2.48
CA VAL A 167 -12.85 19.80 -1.50
C VAL A 167 -11.97 21.03 -1.73
N LEU A 168 -11.87 21.88 -0.71
CA LEU A 168 -11.15 23.16 -0.75
C LEU A 168 -10.04 23.17 0.30
N SER A 169 -8.95 23.87 0.02
CA SER A 169 -7.87 24.10 1.00
C SER A 169 -7.44 25.57 1.06
N GLY A 170 -7.20 26.06 2.27
CA GLY A 170 -6.69 27.42 2.52
C GLY A 170 -5.18 27.57 2.29
N VAL A 171 -4.46 26.46 2.12
CA VAL A 171 -3.03 26.43 1.78
C VAL A 171 -2.85 25.42 0.67
N VAL A 172 -2.53 25.89 -0.54
CA VAL A 172 -2.26 25.03 -1.70
C VAL A 172 -0.89 25.38 -2.25
N THR A 173 0.01 24.40 -2.23
CA THR A 173 1.30 24.50 -2.94
C THR A 173 1.16 23.72 -4.23
N ALA A 174 1.21 24.41 -5.36
CA ALA A 174 1.46 23.75 -6.64
C ALA A 174 2.92 23.31 -6.64
N GLN A 175 3.17 22.00 -6.72
CA GLN A 175 4.53 21.50 -6.88
C GLN A 175 5.04 21.82 -8.29
N PRO A 176 6.35 22.04 -8.47
CA PRO A 176 6.96 21.88 -9.79
C PRO A 176 6.80 20.41 -10.24
N SER A 177 6.94 20.14 -11.54
CA SER A 177 7.11 18.76 -12.03
C SER A 177 8.34 18.12 -11.40
N SER A 178 8.22 16.88 -10.92
CA SER A 178 9.35 16.16 -10.31
C SER A 178 9.48 14.74 -10.87
N ASP A 179 10.73 14.28 -10.96
CA ASP A 179 11.13 12.91 -11.32
C ASP A 179 11.04 11.93 -10.13
N GLU A 180 10.53 12.39 -8.98
CA GLU A 180 10.50 11.61 -7.73
C GLU A 180 9.53 10.42 -7.78
N LEU A 181 8.70 10.28 -8.83
CA LEU A 181 7.89 9.09 -9.09
C LEU A 181 8.72 7.82 -9.38
N SER A 182 10.04 7.96 -9.53
CA SER A 182 11.08 6.93 -9.64
C SER A 182 11.26 6.27 -11.00
N THR A 183 12.52 5.94 -11.31
CA THR A 183 12.92 5.24 -12.53
C THR A 183 12.68 3.75 -12.41
N ILE A 184 11.93 3.14 -13.34
CA ILE A 184 11.94 1.67 -13.47
C ILE A 184 13.20 1.28 -14.22
N THR A 185 14.17 0.72 -13.51
CA THR A 185 15.32 0.03 -14.09
C THR A 185 14.95 -1.43 -14.35
N PHE A 186 14.89 -1.85 -15.61
CA PHE A 186 14.98 -3.29 -15.89
C PHE A 186 16.42 -3.76 -15.59
N GLU A 187 16.58 -5.00 -15.11
CA GLU A 187 17.89 -5.55 -14.72
C GLU A 187 18.98 -5.33 -15.79
N ASP A 188 20.21 -5.04 -15.36
CA ASP A 188 21.36 -4.73 -16.22
C ASP A 188 21.54 -5.76 -17.35
N TRP A 189 21.00 -5.44 -18.53
CA TRP A 189 21.31 -6.09 -19.82
C TRP A 189 22.79 -5.91 -20.22
N ALA A 190 23.54 -5.11 -19.46
CA ALA A 190 24.99 -5.01 -19.48
C ALA A 190 25.71 -6.19 -18.80
N THR A 191 25.02 -7.01 -17.98
CA THR A 191 25.66 -8.07 -17.17
C THR A 191 25.63 -9.44 -17.87
N TYR A 192 26.65 -9.67 -18.71
CA TYR A 192 27.29 -10.97 -18.99
C TYR A 192 26.42 -12.25 -18.86
N ASP A 193 25.86 -12.73 -19.98
CA ASP A 193 25.46 -14.15 -20.08
C ASP A 193 26.73 -15.03 -20.21
N PRO A 194 27.04 -15.91 -19.23
CA PRO A 194 28.25 -16.73 -19.25
C PRO A 194 28.34 -17.75 -20.40
N HIS A 195 27.27 -17.96 -21.19
CA HIS A 195 27.29 -18.88 -22.33
C HIS A 195 28.00 -18.31 -23.57
N PHE A 196 28.24 -17.00 -23.61
CA PHE A 196 28.77 -16.31 -24.79
C PHE A 196 29.84 -15.28 -24.36
N GLY A 197 31.10 -15.61 -24.65
CA GLY A 197 32.27 -14.94 -24.05
C GLY A 197 32.46 -13.46 -24.38
N GLU A 198 33.40 -12.84 -23.64
CA GLU A 198 33.69 -11.41 -23.60
C GLU A 198 33.71 -10.69 -24.96
N GLY A 199 32.95 -9.59 -25.07
CA GLY A 199 33.00 -8.65 -26.20
C GLY A 199 31.67 -8.31 -26.89
N PHE A 200 30.54 -8.86 -26.41
CA PHE A 200 29.23 -8.72 -27.03
C PHE A 200 28.27 -7.87 -26.16
N TYR A 201 27.05 -7.67 -26.67
CA TYR A 201 25.90 -6.99 -26.03
C TYR A 201 25.88 -5.45 -26.10
N ARG A 202 25.00 -4.96 -26.97
CA ARG A 202 24.22 -3.73 -26.75
C ARG A 202 22.74 -4.06 -27.00
N ALA A 203 21.79 -3.44 -26.31
CA ALA A 203 20.42 -3.39 -26.81
C ALA A 203 20.34 -2.32 -27.92
N GLU A 204 19.51 -2.54 -28.93
CA GLU A 204 19.05 -1.49 -29.86
C GLU A 204 17.51 -1.49 -29.75
N SER A 205 17.00 -0.94 -28.65
CA SER A 205 15.56 -0.87 -28.34
C SER A 205 14.99 0.42 -28.89
N LYS A 206 13.93 0.35 -29.71
CA LYS A 206 13.49 1.51 -30.52
C LYS A 206 12.01 1.87 -30.40
N ALA A 207 11.26 1.21 -29.51
CA ALA A 207 9.82 1.45 -29.47
C ALA A 207 9.18 1.16 -28.11
N SER A 208 8.31 2.09 -27.73
CA SER A 208 7.37 1.99 -26.63
C SER A 208 6.03 2.62 -27.03
N ALA A 209 4.94 2.29 -26.32
CA ALA A 209 3.64 2.91 -26.51
C ALA A 209 2.83 2.95 -25.21
N ALA A 210 2.02 4.00 -25.04
CA ALA A 210 1.15 4.15 -23.88
C ALA A 210 -0.31 3.75 -24.20
N ASP A 211 -0.89 2.89 -23.36
CA ASP A 211 -2.33 2.74 -23.24
C ASP A 211 -2.83 3.68 -22.12
N PHE A 212 -3.23 4.88 -22.51
CA PHE A 212 -3.74 5.93 -21.62
C PHE A 212 -5.07 5.54 -20.97
N ALA A 213 -5.85 4.64 -21.58
CA ALA A 213 -7.10 4.15 -21.01
C ALA A 213 -6.87 3.12 -19.89
N LYS A 214 -5.69 2.48 -19.85
CA LYS A 214 -5.28 1.56 -18.77
C LYS A 214 -4.24 2.14 -17.80
N GLY A 215 -3.55 3.23 -18.16
CA GLY A 215 -2.39 3.72 -17.40
C GLY A 215 -1.21 2.75 -17.49
N GLN A 216 -0.96 2.21 -18.68
CA GLN A 216 0.10 1.21 -18.91
C GLN A 216 1.03 1.63 -20.05
N ILE A 217 2.30 1.27 -19.93
CA ILE A 217 3.31 1.46 -20.98
C ILE A 217 3.79 0.08 -21.45
N TYR A 218 3.79 -0.11 -22.77
CA TYR A 218 4.32 -1.30 -23.43
C TYR A 218 5.69 -0.96 -24.02
N VAL A 219 6.73 -1.65 -23.60
CA VAL A 219 8.11 -1.47 -24.08
C VAL A 219 8.56 -2.71 -24.82
N VAL A 220 9.16 -2.55 -26.00
CA VAL A 220 9.78 -3.65 -26.76
C VAL A 220 11.29 -3.57 -26.66
N VAL A 221 11.90 -4.60 -26.09
CA VAL A 221 13.35 -4.71 -25.84
C VAL A 221 13.94 -5.77 -26.77
N HIS A 222 14.97 -5.43 -27.55
CA HIS A 222 15.65 -6.38 -28.44
C HIS A 222 17.19 -6.34 -28.29
N PRO A 223 17.85 -7.50 -28.11
CA PRO A 223 19.32 -7.56 -28.06
C PRO A 223 19.92 -7.42 -29.47
N ARG A 224 21.01 -6.69 -29.61
CA ARG A 224 21.78 -6.62 -30.87
C ARG A 224 22.57 -7.91 -31.07
N LEU A 225 22.17 -8.77 -32.02
CA LEU A 225 23.03 -9.90 -32.37
C LEU A 225 24.09 -9.53 -33.43
N VAL A 226 25.14 -10.34 -33.46
CA VAL A 226 26.23 -10.27 -34.43
C VAL A 226 26.04 -11.35 -35.49
N SER A 227 26.56 -11.12 -36.70
CA SER A 227 26.41 -12.06 -37.82
C SER A 227 26.84 -13.49 -37.46
N GLY A 228 25.90 -14.43 -37.45
CA GLY A 228 26.16 -15.87 -37.30
C GLY A 228 25.67 -16.51 -36.00
N THR A 229 25.11 -15.76 -35.04
CA THR A 229 24.42 -16.36 -33.87
C THR A 229 22.96 -16.72 -34.19
N PRO A 230 22.37 -17.73 -33.52
CA PRO A 230 20.94 -18.03 -33.63
C PRO A 230 20.09 -16.82 -33.25
N GLU A 231 18.93 -16.70 -33.90
CA GLU A 231 18.04 -15.55 -33.80
C GLU A 231 17.41 -15.48 -32.39
N THR A 232 17.88 -14.57 -31.53
CA THR A 232 17.24 -14.32 -30.23
C THR A 232 16.04 -13.41 -30.45
N LEU A 233 14.92 -13.81 -29.85
CA LEU A 233 13.69 -13.04 -29.86
C LEU A 233 13.77 -12.01 -28.71
N GLY A 234 13.32 -10.78 -28.98
CA GLY A 234 13.18 -9.75 -27.94
C GLY A 234 12.06 -10.05 -26.94
N TRP A 235 11.76 -9.07 -26.09
CA TRP A 235 10.69 -9.15 -25.08
C TRP A 235 9.74 -7.97 -25.19
N VAL A 236 8.47 -8.20 -24.86
CA VAL A 236 7.56 -7.14 -24.43
C VAL A 236 7.63 -7.05 -22.92
N VAL A 237 7.76 -5.84 -22.40
CA VAL A 237 7.59 -5.51 -20.98
C VAL A 237 6.37 -4.61 -20.84
N VAL A 238 5.48 -4.94 -19.91
CA VAL A 238 4.30 -4.13 -19.57
C VAL A 238 4.52 -3.51 -18.20
N VAL A 239 4.40 -2.20 -18.14
CA VAL A 239 4.61 -1.39 -16.94
C VAL A 239 3.29 -0.75 -16.51
N ASP A 240 3.01 -0.81 -15.21
CA ASP A 240 1.97 0.01 -14.57
C ASP A 240 2.53 1.39 -14.25
N VAL A 241 1.84 2.45 -14.71
CA VAL A 241 2.26 3.84 -14.47
C VAL A 241 1.98 4.29 -13.03
N ALA A 242 0.91 3.79 -12.42
CA ALA A 242 0.46 4.26 -11.11
C ALA A 242 1.23 3.62 -9.94
N SER A 243 1.60 2.34 -10.04
CA SER A 243 2.47 1.68 -9.06
C SER A 243 3.96 1.75 -9.41
N ASN A 244 4.30 2.22 -10.60
CA ASN A 244 5.67 2.26 -11.14
C ASN A 244 6.37 0.89 -11.08
N THR A 245 5.72 -0.15 -11.60
CA THR A 245 6.23 -1.53 -11.56
C THR A 245 5.98 -2.29 -12.85
N GLU A 246 6.89 -3.21 -13.19
CA GLU A 246 6.69 -4.24 -14.22
C GLU A 246 5.51 -5.16 -13.82
N ILE A 247 4.45 -5.16 -14.63
CA ILE A 247 3.31 -6.07 -14.51
C ILE A 247 3.66 -7.44 -15.10
N SER A 248 4.29 -7.44 -16.28
CA SER A 248 4.60 -8.67 -17.01
C SER A 248 5.75 -8.47 -18.00
N ARG A 249 6.48 -9.56 -18.23
CA ARG A 249 7.51 -9.68 -19.27
C ARG A 249 7.28 -10.95 -20.04
N ALA A 250 7.10 -10.82 -21.35
CA ALA A 250 6.84 -11.94 -22.25
C ALA A 250 7.84 -11.95 -23.40
N PRO A 251 8.42 -13.11 -23.77
CA PRO A 251 9.24 -13.19 -24.97
C PRO A 251 8.35 -12.92 -26.19
N LEU A 252 8.82 -12.11 -27.13
CA LEU A 252 8.18 -11.95 -28.43
C LEU A 252 8.28 -13.26 -29.19
N PHE A 253 7.19 -13.80 -29.71
CA PHE A 253 7.27 -15.02 -30.53
C PHE A 253 6.23 -15.07 -31.63
N ASP A 254 6.48 -15.96 -32.59
CA ASP A 254 5.59 -16.25 -33.70
C ASP A 254 5.58 -17.77 -33.92
N ARG A 255 4.37 -18.33 -34.02
CA ARG A 255 4.14 -19.77 -34.22
C ARG A 255 4.73 -20.31 -35.53
N THR A 256 5.15 -19.44 -36.45
CA THR A 256 5.81 -19.80 -37.72
C THR A 256 7.33 -19.94 -37.63
N GLY A 257 7.96 -19.54 -36.52
CA GLY A 257 9.37 -19.87 -36.23
C GLY A 257 10.44 -19.13 -37.04
N ALA A 258 10.15 -17.94 -37.57
CA ALA A 258 11.14 -17.07 -38.21
C ALA A 258 11.58 -15.94 -37.26
N GLY A 259 12.90 -15.77 -37.03
CA GLY A 259 13.47 -14.76 -36.14
C GLY A 259 13.91 -13.47 -36.84
N TRP A 260 14.79 -12.73 -36.16
CA TRP A 260 15.31 -11.38 -36.47
C TRP A 260 14.27 -10.39 -37.01
N ARG A 261 13.70 -9.60 -36.11
CA ARG A 261 12.64 -8.64 -36.44
C ARG A 261 12.91 -7.30 -35.77
N ARG A 262 13.12 -6.27 -36.58
CA ARG A 262 13.33 -4.90 -36.12
C ARG A 262 11.96 -4.25 -35.95
N PHE A 263 11.56 -4.06 -34.70
CA PHE A 263 10.33 -3.38 -34.32
C PHE A 263 10.61 -1.88 -34.22
N GLU A 264 9.89 -1.09 -35.01
CA GLU A 264 9.93 0.37 -34.97
C GLU A 264 8.48 0.89 -34.90
N ASP A 265 8.27 2.04 -34.26
CA ASP A 265 6.99 2.76 -34.24
C ASP A 265 5.79 1.89 -33.78
N ILE A 266 5.62 1.77 -32.46
CA ILE A 266 4.49 1.07 -31.84
C ILE A 266 3.39 2.06 -31.51
N VAL A 267 2.13 1.70 -31.74
CA VAL A 267 0.97 2.38 -31.14
C VAL A 267 0.09 1.37 -30.41
N ALA A 268 -0.26 1.68 -29.16
CA ALA A 268 -1.19 0.88 -28.36
C ALA A 268 -2.63 1.03 -28.89
N LEU A 269 -3.39 -0.07 -28.89
CA LEU A 269 -4.82 -0.04 -29.17
C LEU A 269 -5.55 0.24 -27.86
N GLN A 270 -5.84 1.53 -27.61
CA GLN A 270 -6.29 2.06 -26.33
C GLN A 270 -7.41 1.23 -25.69
N GLY A 271 -7.24 0.87 -24.42
CA GLY A 271 -8.16 0.06 -23.62
C GLY A 271 -8.08 -1.45 -23.88
N SER A 272 -7.08 -1.95 -24.60
CA SER A 272 -6.93 -3.37 -24.95
C SER A 272 -5.59 -3.94 -24.48
N ASP A 273 -5.34 -5.24 -24.69
CA ASP A 273 -4.03 -5.87 -24.39
C ASP A 273 -3.18 -6.03 -25.66
N TYR A 274 -3.39 -5.15 -26.64
CA TYR A 274 -2.79 -5.23 -27.97
C TYR A 274 -2.14 -3.93 -28.40
N PHE A 275 -1.02 -4.06 -29.12
CA PHE A 275 -0.42 -2.97 -29.86
C PHE A 275 -0.18 -3.36 -31.32
N VAL A 276 -0.09 -2.34 -32.17
CA VAL A 276 0.29 -2.48 -33.57
C VAL A 276 1.66 -1.85 -33.75
N VAL A 277 2.51 -2.53 -34.50
CA VAL A 277 3.91 -2.18 -34.67
C VAL A 277 4.36 -2.39 -36.10
N SER A 278 5.26 -1.53 -36.56
CA SER A 278 5.91 -1.69 -37.86
C SER A 278 7.11 -2.62 -37.77
N ASN A 279 7.32 -3.42 -38.81
CA ASN A 279 8.45 -4.33 -38.88
C ASN A 279 9.20 -4.21 -40.21
N ASP A 280 10.47 -3.81 -40.10
CA ASP A 280 11.44 -3.82 -41.19
C ASP A 280 12.22 -5.15 -41.20
N ASP A 281 12.01 -5.95 -42.25
CA ASP A 281 12.53 -7.32 -42.42
C ASP A 281 14.00 -7.28 -42.93
N MET A 282 14.89 -6.70 -42.10
CA MET A 282 16.32 -6.42 -42.38
C MET A 282 17.19 -7.68 -42.31
N SER A 283 17.10 -8.54 -43.33
CA SER A 283 17.95 -9.74 -43.45
C SER A 283 19.41 -9.41 -43.80
N SER A 284 20.19 -8.98 -42.80
CA SER A 284 21.67 -8.97 -42.74
C SER A 284 22.46 -8.05 -43.71
N VAL A 285 21.81 -7.34 -44.64
CA VAL A 285 22.44 -6.31 -45.50
C VAL A 285 21.47 -5.14 -45.69
N PRO A 286 21.92 -3.87 -45.70
CA PRO A 286 21.10 -2.75 -46.15
C PRO A 286 20.84 -2.86 -47.66
N SER A 287 19.81 -3.60 -48.04
CA SER A 287 19.24 -3.64 -49.39
C SER A 287 17.74 -3.37 -49.30
N HIS A 288 17.28 -2.35 -50.03
CA HIS A 288 15.92 -1.79 -50.01
C HIS A 288 14.88 -2.71 -50.71
N THR A 289 14.81 -3.98 -50.32
CA THR A 289 14.19 -5.04 -51.14
C THR A 289 13.27 -6.00 -50.38
N THR A 290 13.10 -5.86 -49.06
CA THR A 290 12.15 -6.68 -48.28
C THR A 290 10.93 -5.84 -47.87
N PRO A 291 9.68 -6.30 -48.11
CA PRO A 291 8.48 -5.54 -47.73
C PRO A 291 8.27 -5.40 -46.22
N ALA A 292 8.09 -4.16 -45.75
CA ALA A 292 7.60 -3.89 -44.40
C ALA A 292 6.16 -4.39 -44.20
N LYS A 293 5.79 -4.69 -42.95
CA LYS A 293 4.45 -5.17 -42.55
C LYS A 293 4.02 -4.55 -41.23
N LEU A 294 2.71 -4.44 -41.04
CA LEU A 294 2.12 -4.22 -39.71
C LEU A 294 1.97 -5.56 -39.00
N LEU A 295 2.32 -5.62 -37.72
CA LEU A 295 2.11 -6.77 -36.85
C LEU A 295 1.12 -6.40 -35.75
N LEU A 296 0.17 -7.29 -35.45
CA LEU A 296 -0.65 -7.21 -34.24
C LEU A 296 -0.01 -8.11 -33.18
N VAL A 297 0.34 -7.53 -32.04
CA VAL A 297 1.03 -8.21 -30.94
C VAL A 297 0.18 -8.11 -29.67
N ASN A 298 0.05 -9.22 -28.96
CA ASN A 298 -0.53 -9.22 -27.61
C ASN A 298 0.55 -8.82 -26.60
N ALA A 299 0.33 -7.73 -25.87
CA ALA A 299 1.32 -7.18 -24.94
C ALA A 299 1.64 -8.13 -23.77
N MET A 300 0.63 -8.84 -23.28
CA MET A 300 0.73 -9.71 -22.09
C MET A 300 1.37 -11.07 -22.39
N SER A 301 1.22 -11.60 -23.62
CA SER A 301 1.79 -12.90 -24.00
C SER A 301 3.00 -12.82 -24.92
N GLY A 302 3.31 -11.65 -25.50
CA GLY A 302 4.36 -11.49 -26.51
C GLY A 302 4.03 -12.18 -27.84
N GLU A 303 2.84 -12.76 -27.99
CA GLU A 303 2.46 -13.46 -29.22
C GLU A 303 2.20 -12.46 -30.35
N ILE A 304 2.91 -12.62 -31.46
CA ILE A 304 2.58 -11.95 -32.73
C ILE A 304 1.41 -12.69 -33.35
N VAL A 305 0.20 -12.25 -33.01
CA VAL A 305 -1.05 -12.91 -33.36
C VAL A 305 -1.37 -12.81 -34.86
N MET A 306 -0.86 -11.76 -35.53
CA MET A 306 -1.19 -11.50 -36.92
C MET A 306 -0.16 -10.65 -37.66
N ARG A 307 -0.20 -10.72 -39.00
CA ARG A 307 0.60 -9.91 -39.94
C ARG A 307 -0.30 -9.34 -41.03
N SER A 308 -0.08 -8.09 -41.42
CA SER A 308 -0.64 -7.57 -42.68
C SER A 308 -0.06 -8.32 -43.88
N ALA A 309 -0.74 -8.22 -45.03
CA ALA A 309 -0.12 -8.58 -46.31
C ALA A 309 1.18 -7.75 -46.54
N PRO A 310 2.22 -8.32 -47.16
CA PRO A 310 3.40 -7.57 -47.60
C PRO A 310 3.03 -6.61 -48.74
N LEU A 311 3.36 -5.33 -48.61
CA LEU A 311 3.06 -4.30 -49.61
C LEU A 311 4.32 -3.72 -50.31
N GLY A 312 5.30 -4.58 -50.62
CA GLY A 312 6.38 -4.27 -51.55
C GLY A 312 7.66 -3.56 -51.03
N ILE A 313 7.58 -2.61 -50.10
CA ILE A 313 8.71 -1.66 -49.85
C ILE A 313 8.96 -1.30 -48.37
N ASN A 314 10.01 -0.50 -48.13
CA ASN A 314 10.53 -0.02 -46.84
C ASN A 314 9.49 0.78 -46.02
N GLY A 315 9.50 0.60 -44.68
CA GLY A 315 8.92 1.49 -43.68
C GLY A 315 7.40 1.74 -43.68
N ARG A 316 6.77 1.55 -42.52
CA ARG A 316 5.34 1.83 -42.28
C ARG A 316 5.16 2.44 -40.91
N ILE A 317 5.30 3.75 -40.78
CA ILE A 317 5.32 4.38 -39.46
C ILE A 317 3.90 4.47 -38.92
N VAL A 318 3.64 3.80 -37.79
CA VAL A 318 2.34 3.87 -37.12
C VAL A 318 2.25 5.18 -36.35
N ILE A 319 1.26 6.01 -36.65
CA ILE A 319 1.14 7.38 -36.13
C ILE A 319 0.22 7.40 -34.91
N ALA A 320 -0.98 6.84 -35.06
CA ALA A 320 -2.04 6.91 -34.06
C ALA A 320 -3.05 5.77 -34.25
N SER A 321 -3.87 5.52 -33.23
CA SER A 321 -4.99 4.58 -33.27
C SER A 321 -6.28 5.25 -32.76
N ALA A 322 -7.43 4.83 -33.31
CA ALA A 322 -8.74 5.31 -32.86
C ALA A 322 -9.70 4.12 -32.73
N LEU A 323 -10.31 3.96 -31.55
CA LEU A 323 -11.40 2.98 -31.32
C LEU A 323 -12.66 3.45 -32.05
N ILE A 324 -13.21 2.62 -32.95
CA ILE A 324 -14.44 2.93 -33.70
C ILE A 324 -15.64 2.04 -33.34
N GLU A 325 -15.40 0.80 -32.92
CA GLU A 325 -16.45 -0.12 -32.46
C GLU A 325 -15.97 -0.84 -31.20
N SER A 326 -16.85 -0.99 -30.21
CA SER A 326 -16.58 -1.70 -28.96
C SER A 326 -17.76 -2.60 -28.58
N GLY A 327 -17.47 -3.76 -27.98
CA GLY A 327 -18.47 -4.75 -27.56
C GLY A 327 -18.36 -6.06 -28.32
N ALA A 328 -19.38 -6.40 -29.12
CA ALA A 328 -19.45 -7.71 -29.80
C ALA A 328 -18.43 -7.90 -30.94
N ALA A 329 -17.91 -6.80 -31.48
CA ALA A 329 -16.68 -6.73 -32.25
C ALA A 329 -15.95 -5.47 -31.81
N THR A 330 -14.65 -5.57 -31.56
CA THR A 330 -13.82 -4.43 -31.17
C THR A 330 -12.89 -4.08 -32.31
N ARG A 331 -13.07 -2.89 -32.90
CA ARG A 331 -12.33 -2.43 -34.08
C ARG A 331 -11.66 -1.10 -33.84
N TYR A 332 -10.41 -1.03 -34.26
CA TYR A 332 -9.60 0.19 -34.27
C TYR A 332 -9.27 0.58 -35.70
N LEU A 333 -9.21 1.88 -35.96
CA LEU A 333 -8.46 2.44 -37.07
C LEU A 333 -7.01 2.66 -36.64
N VAL A 334 -6.08 2.37 -37.53
CA VAL A 334 -4.64 2.60 -37.33
C VAL A 334 -4.14 3.43 -38.51
N PHE A 335 -3.59 4.60 -38.19
CA PHE A 335 -3.11 5.60 -39.15
C PHE A 335 -1.61 5.41 -39.37
N CYS A 336 -1.16 5.40 -40.63
CA CYS A 336 0.22 5.14 -41.00
C CYS A 336 0.76 6.16 -42.02
N ASP A 337 2.01 6.61 -41.84
CA ASP A 337 2.80 7.31 -42.88
C ASP A 337 3.50 6.27 -43.77
N CYS A 338 3.56 6.53 -45.07
CA CYS A 338 3.98 5.57 -46.09
C CYS A 338 4.86 6.23 -47.16
N PHE A 339 5.99 5.62 -47.49
CA PHE A 339 6.98 6.20 -48.41
C PHE A 339 7.51 5.23 -49.47
N GLU A 340 7.93 5.76 -50.63
CA GLU A 340 8.65 5.05 -51.70
C GLU A 340 9.81 5.92 -52.24
N ASP A 341 10.81 5.27 -52.82
CA ASP A 341 11.99 5.85 -53.51
C ASP A 341 11.73 6.17 -55.01
N THR A 342 10.49 5.99 -55.51
CA THR A 342 10.13 6.25 -56.91
C THR A 342 8.91 7.15 -57.06
N THR A 343 8.70 7.68 -58.28
CA THR A 343 7.95 8.92 -58.56
C THR A 343 6.42 8.82 -58.49
N VAL A 344 5.85 7.95 -57.64
CA VAL A 344 4.39 7.79 -57.49
C VAL A 344 3.99 7.59 -56.03
N ARG A 345 3.55 8.69 -55.39
CA ARG A 345 2.64 8.77 -54.23
C ARG A 345 3.18 8.32 -52.87
N SER A 346 3.52 9.33 -52.05
CA SER A 346 3.36 9.28 -50.59
C SER A 346 2.02 9.92 -50.21
N GLY A 347 1.43 9.48 -49.11
CA GLY A 347 0.15 9.95 -48.57
C GLY A 347 -0.29 9.11 -47.36
N LEU A 348 -1.31 9.56 -46.63
CA LEU A 348 -1.83 8.88 -45.45
C LEU A 348 -2.43 7.52 -45.81
N ALA A 349 -2.10 6.48 -45.04
CA ALA A 349 -2.71 5.16 -45.13
C ALA A 349 -3.46 4.79 -43.85
N ILE A 350 -4.52 3.97 -43.98
CA ILE A 350 -5.42 3.64 -42.88
C ILE A 350 -5.80 2.16 -42.93
N ALA A 351 -5.52 1.45 -41.85
CA ALA A 351 -5.91 0.06 -41.64
C ALA A 351 -7.00 -0.08 -40.57
N VAL A 352 -7.94 -1.00 -40.76
CA VAL A 352 -8.79 -1.54 -39.70
C VAL A 352 -8.05 -2.67 -39.02
N VAL A 353 -8.10 -2.70 -37.70
CA VAL A 353 -7.63 -3.80 -36.87
C VAL A 353 -8.82 -4.29 -36.04
N ASP A 354 -9.30 -5.48 -36.35
CA ASP A 354 -10.36 -6.17 -35.61
C ASP A 354 -9.71 -7.16 -34.65
N ILE A 355 -9.66 -6.81 -33.36
CA ILE A 355 -9.03 -7.65 -32.33
C ILE A 355 -9.91 -8.82 -31.90
N THR A 356 -11.19 -8.82 -32.27
CA THR A 356 -12.12 -9.93 -31.99
C THR A 356 -11.97 -11.05 -33.02
N ASN A 357 -11.80 -10.69 -34.30
CA ASN A 357 -11.63 -11.61 -35.41
C ASN A 357 -10.15 -11.87 -35.77
N LEU A 358 -9.23 -11.10 -35.17
CA LEU A 358 -7.79 -11.14 -35.44
C LEU A 358 -7.50 -10.92 -36.94
N SER A 359 -8.00 -9.80 -37.49
CA SER A 359 -7.77 -9.37 -38.87
C SER A 359 -7.28 -7.91 -39.00
N ILE A 360 -6.37 -7.67 -39.96
CA ILE A 360 -5.88 -6.36 -40.40
C ILE A 360 -6.28 -6.19 -41.87
N SER A 361 -6.93 -5.08 -42.21
CA SER A 361 -7.34 -4.77 -43.59
C SER A 361 -7.24 -3.28 -43.89
N TRP A 362 -6.65 -2.92 -45.03
CA TRP A 362 -6.53 -1.52 -45.48
C TRP A 362 -7.87 -0.97 -45.98
N ILE A 363 -8.24 0.22 -45.53
CA ILE A 363 -9.33 1.04 -46.12
C ILE A 363 -8.73 2.02 -47.13
N VAL A 364 -7.64 2.67 -46.72
CA VAL A 364 -6.85 3.56 -47.55
C VAL A 364 -5.54 2.84 -47.82
N ASP A 365 -5.47 2.18 -48.97
CA ASP A 365 -4.28 1.45 -49.39
C ASP A 365 -3.18 2.44 -49.82
N PRO A 366 -1.95 2.32 -49.29
CA PRO A 366 -0.87 3.26 -49.57
C PRO A 366 -0.40 3.33 -51.04
N PHE A 367 -0.74 2.35 -51.88
CA PHE A 367 -0.35 2.32 -53.30
C PHE A 367 -1.51 2.53 -54.24
N ASP A 368 -2.60 1.77 -54.03
CA ASP A 368 -3.75 1.81 -54.94
C ASP A 368 -4.54 3.12 -54.76
N SER A 369 -4.63 3.66 -53.53
CA SER A 369 -5.42 4.85 -53.23
C SER A 369 -4.97 5.58 -51.95
N PRO A 370 -3.72 6.07 -51.84
CA PRO A 370 -3.29 6.87 -50.69
C PRO A 370 -4.08 8.18 -50.60
N ALA A 371 -4.39 8.60 -49.37
CA ALA A 371 -5.08 9.86 -49.10
C ALA A 371 -4.10 11.04 -49.05
N GLY A 372 -4.57 12.24 -49.41
CA GLY A 372 -3.77 13.45 -49.36
C GLY A 372 -3.13 13.91 -50.68
N GLY A 373 -2.13 14.79 -50.56
CA GLY A 373 -1.48 15.44 -51.70
C GLY A 373 -0.55 14.53 -52.53
N PRO A 374 -0.34 14.82 -53.83
CA PRO A 374 0.65 14.09 -54.62
C PRO A 374 2.07 14.37 -54.10
N ASN A 375 2.78 13.32 -53.70
CA ASN A 375 4.11 13.37 -53.05
C ASN A 375 4.09 14.08 -51.68
N ALA A 376 2.95 14.05 -50.98
CA ALA A 376 2.83 14.59 -49.63
C ALA A 376 3.26 13.57 -48.56
N ARG A 377 3.90 14.05 -47.49
CA ARG A 377 4.17 13.30 -46.27
C ARG A 377 3.26 13.79 -45.14
N VAL A 378 2.75 12.89 -44.29
CA VAL A 378 2.03 13.28 -43.08
C VAL A 378 3.01 13.86 -42.05
N VAL A 379 2.70 15.06 -41.55
CA VAL A 379 3.54 15.81 -40.60
C VAL A 379 3.00 15.67 -39.18
N SER A 380 1.71 15.95 -39.02
CA SER A 380 1.01 16.01 -37.74
C SER A 380 -0.45 15.65 -37.97
N LEU A 381 -1.01 14.86 -37.05
CA LEU A 381 -2.36 14.29 -37.14
C LEU A 381 -3.08 14.47 -35.79
N ALA A 382 -4.30 14.99 -35.83
CA ALA A 382 -5.19 15.08 -34.68
C ALA A 382 -6.45 14.25 -34.92
N ILE A 383 -6.73 13.33 -34.01
CA ILE A 383 -8.01 12.61 -33.96
C ILE A 383 -9.06 13.55 -33.36
N GLY A 384 -10.22 13.62 -33.99
CA GLY A 384 -11.41 14.32 -33.51
C GLY A 384 -12.50 13.32 -33.07
N PRO A 385 -13.79 13.71 -33.12
CA PRO A 385 -14.86 12.89 -32.56
C PRO A 385 -15.05 11.60 -33.35
N VAL A 386 -15.38 10.53 -32.62
CA VAL A 386 -15.85 9.26 -33.15
C VAL A 386 -17.37 9.20 -32.99
N GLU A 387 -18.10 9.19 -34.10
CA GLU A 387 -19.56 9.17 -34.13
C GLU A 387 -20.04 8.03 -35.06
N ASP A 388 -21.08 7.28 -34.65
CA ASP A 388 -21.71 6.21 -35.45
C ASP A 388 -20.74 5.18 -36.09
N GLY A 389 -19.59 4.91 -35.46
CA GLY A 389 -18.58 3.97 -35.96
C GLY A 389 -17.60 4.57 -36.98
N ALA A 390 -17.53 5.89 -37.10
CA ALA A 390 -16.58 6.62 -37.93
C ALA A 390 -15.78 7.63 -37.10
N ALA A 391 -14.45 7.64 -37.27
CA ALA A 391 -13.57 8.65 -36.70
C ALA A 391 -13.41 9.83 -37.66
N THR A 392 -13.65 11.04 -37.16
CA THR A 392 -13.18 12.28 -37.80
C THR A 392 -11.74 12.55 -37.38
N PHE A 393 -10.88 12.98 -38.28
CA PHE A 393 -9.50 13.37 -37.97
C PHE A 393 -9.01 14.45 -38.93
N TYR A 394 -7.94 15.13 -38.55
CA TYR A 394 -7.32 16.22 -39.30
C TYR A 394 -5.81 15.98 -39.41
N TRP A 395 -5.21 16.35 -40.54
CA TRP A 395 -3.75 16.26 -40.69
C TRP A 395 -3.16 17.40 -41.53
N THR A 396 -1.86 17.59 -41.36
CA THR A 396 -1.02 18.53 -42.11
C THR A 396 0.01 17.76 -42.93
N GLU A 397 0.51 18.40 -43.98
CA GLU A 397 1.36 17.75 -44.98
C GLU A 397 2.63 18.55 -45.31
N GLN A 398 3.67 17.85 -45.76
CA GLN A 398 4.92 18.42 -46.25
C GLN A 398 5.23 17.87 -47.65
N ASP A 399 5.75 18.71 -48.55
CA ASP A 399 6.22 18.27 -49.87
C ASP A 399 7.49 17.43 -49.74
N ARG A 400 7.55 16.31 -50.45
CA ARG A 400 8.66 15.35 -50.46
C ARG A 400 9.49 15.41 -51.77
N SER A 401 9.39 16.50 -52.52
CA SER A 401 10.07 16.66 -53.83
C SER A 401 11.60 16.62 -53.78
N ASP A 402 12.21 16.90 -52.62
CA ASP A 402 13.63 16.69 -52.31
C ASP A 402 13.78 15.81 -51.05
N PHE A 403 14.88 15.05 -50.93
CA PHE A 403 15.20 14.17 -49.77
C PHE A 403 15.48 14.91 -48.43
N GLY A 404 15.17 16.20 -48.34
CA GLY A 404 15.29 17.01 -47.12
C GLY A 404 13.94 17.25 -46.44
N PHE A 405 13.95 18.09 -45.40
CA PHE A 405 12.73 18.67 -44.84
C PHE A 405 12.15 19.67 -45.86
N GLY A 406 11.26 19.20 -46.74
CA GLY A 406 10.64 20.03 -47.76
C GLY A 406 9.72 21.12 -47.19
N SER A 407 9.13 21.93 -48.06
CA SER A 407 8.19 22.98 -47.61
C SER A 407 6.91 22.36 -47.06
N PHE A 408 6.38 22.90 -45.96
CA PHE A 408 5.05 22.51 -45.48
C PHE A 408 3.99 22.95 -46.52
N LEU A 409 2.90 22.20 -46.63
CA LEU A 409 1.83 22.45 -47.58
C LEU A 409 0.72 23.30 -46.94
N PRO A 410 0.02 24.15 -47.71
CA PRO A 410 -0.95 25.10 -47.16
C PRO A 410 -2.21 24.46 -46.56
N ASP A 411 -2.55 23.22 -46.94
CA ASP A 411 -3.83 22.61 -46.63
C ASP A 411 -3.80 21.81 -45.32
N VAL A 412 -4.71 22.13 -44.40
CA VAL A 412 -5.13 21.23 -43.33
C VAL A 412 -6.27 20.39 -43.86
N ARG A 413 -6.05 19.07 -43.95
CA ARG A 413 -7.05 18.13 -44.46
C ARG A 413 -7.93 17.61 -43.34
N LYS A 414 -9.15 17.18 -43.71
CA LYS A 414 -10.13 16.49 -42.88
C LYS A 414 -10.44 15.14 -43.49
N GLY A 415 -10.32 14.10 -42.68
CA GLY A 415 -10.73 12.75 -43.02
C GLY A 415 -11.89 12.30 -42.17
N ILE A 416 -12.77 11.48 -42.76
CA ILE A 416 -13.76 10.70 -42.02
C ILE A 416 -13.59 9.25 -42.49
N ALA A 417 -13.22 8.36 -41.57
CA ALA A 417 -12.99 6.94 -41.84
C ALA A 417 -13.85 6.07 -40.92
N SER A 418 -14.43 5.01 -41.48
CA SER A 418 -15.13 3.94 -40.76
C SER A 418 -14.58 2.59 -41.20
N ALA A 419 -14.99 1.49 -40.57
CA ALA A 419 -14.51 0.14 -40.89
C ALA A 419 -14.69 -0.30 -42.37
N THR A 420 -15.46 0.44 -43.19
CA THR A 420 -15.74 0.09 -44.60
C THR A 420 -15.62 1.25 -45.58
N GLY A 421 -15.24 2.46 -45.15
CA GLY A 421 -15.22 3.61 -46.04
C GLY A 421 -14.35 4.76 -45.53
N PHE A 422 -13.87 5.57 -46.48
CA PHE A 422 -13.08 6.77 -46.23
C PHE A 422 -13.58 7.91 -47.12
N SER A 423 -13.52 9.14 -46.59
CA SER A 423 -13.77 10.37 -47.34
C SER A 423 -12.83 11.48 -46.88
N GLU A 424 -12.41 12.32 -47.83
CA GLU A 424 -11.45 13.40 -47.64
C GLU A 424 -12.05 14.75 -48.05
N ALA A 425 -11.72 15.80 -47.30
CA ALA A 425 -11.97 17.20 -47.64
C ALA A 425 -10.82 18.08 -47.15
N ILE A 426 -10.76 19.34 -47.61
CA ILE A 426 -9.90 20.36 -47.02
C ILE A 426 -10.70 21.06 -45.90
N ALA A 427 -10.14 21.13 -44.69
CA ALA A 427 -10.74 21.86 -43.57
C ALA A 427 -10.40 23.36 -43.63
N TYR A 428 -9.15 23.66 -44.02
CA TYR A 428 -8.59 25.00 -44.07
C TYR A 428 -7.41 25.02 -45.05
N SER A 429 -7.24 26.11 -45.78
CA SER A 429 -6.05 26.37 -46.59
C SER A 429 -5.41 27.68 -46.13
N GLU A 430 -4.14 27.63 -45.76
CA GLU A 430 -3.36 28.82 -45.47
C GLU A 430 -2.99 29.56 -46.77
N SER A 431 -3.15 30.89 -46.73
CA SER A 431 -2.89 31.78 -47.86
C SER A 431 -1.64 32.65 -47.68
N GLU A 432 -1.15 32.75 -46.44
CA GLU A 432 0.10 33.43 -46.07
C GLU A 432 1.30 32.48 -46.26
N GLY A 433 2.00 32.57 -47.40
CA GLY A 433 3.17 31.71 -47.66
C GLY A 433 4.34 31.95 -46.71
N GLY A 434 5.01 30.86 -46.29
CA GLY A 434 6.05 30.87 -45.25
C GLY A 434 5.49 30.96 -43.83
N LYS A 435 4.21 30.59 -43.67
CA LYS A 435 3.49 30.44 -42.40
C LYS A 435 2.54 29.23 -42.45
N TYR A 436 2.92 28.21 -43.19
CA TYR A 436 2.07 27.06 -43.48
C TYR A 436 1.83 26.20 -42.22
N PRO A 437 0.76 25.38 -42.20
CA PRO A 437 0.48 24.45 -41.12
C PRO A 437 1.64 23.48 -40.84
N GLN A 438 2.30 23.64 -39.69
CA GLN A 438 3.33 22.75 -39.17
C GLN A 438 2.75 21.70 -38.20
N GLY A 439 1.61 22.00 -37.57
CA GLY A 439 0.91 21.05 -36.73
C GLY A 439 -0.57 21.39 -36.54
N VAL A 440 -1.37 20.39 -36.18
CA VAL A 440 -2.81 20.54 -35.96
C VAL A 440 -3.25 19.82 -34.69
N ALA A 441 -4.11 20.46 -33.90
CA ALA A 441 -4.85 19.87 -32.79
C ALA A 441 -6.36 20.05 -33.00
N TYR A 442 -7.15 19.18 -32.35
CA TYR A 442 -8.60 19.28 -32.30
C TYR A 442 -9.03 19.78 -30.91
N ASP A 443 -9.97 20.72 -30.86
CA ASP A 443 -10.57 21.18 -29.61
C ASP A 443 -11.99 20.64 -29.45
N GLU A 444 -12.13 19.63 -28.58
CA GLU A 444 -13.41 19.03 -28.21
C GLU A 444 -14.38 20.00 -27.52
N ALA A 445 -13.89 21.10 -26.91
CA ALA A 445 -14.72 22.02 -26.14
C ALA A 445 -15.64 22.89 -27.03
N ASP A 446 -15.30 23.03 -28.32
CA ASP A 446 -16.06 23.86 -29.26
C ASP A 446 -15.98 23.44 -30.75
N ASP A 447 -15.62 22.18 -31.02
CA ASP A 447 -15.53 21.53 -32.35
C ASP A 447 -14.68 22.27 -33.39
N SER A 448 -13.55 22.84 -32.95
CA SER A 448 -12.64 23.59 -33.82
C SER A 448 -11.29 22.89 -33.99
N ILE A 449 -10.51 23.38 -34.95
CA ILE A 449 -9.11 22.98 -35.12
C ILE A 449 -8.19 24.13 -34.71
N VAL A 450 -7.07 23.79 -34.09
CA VAL A 450 -5.99 24.74 -33.78
C VAL A 450 -4.77 24.35 -34.59
N VAL A 451 -4.24 25.33 -35.33
CA VAL A 451 -3.12 25.12 -36.26
C VAL A 451 -1.91 25.88 -35.73
N LEU A 452 -0.81 25.15 -35.52
CA LEU A 452 0.51 25.72 -35.33
C LEU A 452 1.16 25.94 -36.70
N ARG A 453 1.78 27.10 -36.88
CA ARG A 453 2.30 27.58 -38.17
C ARG A 453 3.83 27.66 -38.15
N GLU A 454 4.46 27.56 -39.31
CA GLU A 454 5.93 27.67 -39.51
C GLU A 454 6.57 28.91 -38.84
N ASP A 455 5.81 29.98 -38.57
CA ASP A 455 6.30 31.19 -37.92
C ASP A 455 6.17 31.18 -36.38
N GLY A 456 5.80 30.04 -35.78
CA GLY A 456 5.54 29.92 -34.35
C GLY A 456 4.28 30.63 -33.87
N SER A 457 3.34 30.97 -34.78
CA SER A 457 2.01 31.50 -34.42
C SER A 457 0.94 30.39 -34.37
N ILE A 458 -0.02 30.54 -33.46
CA ILE A 458 -1.11 29.58 -33.22
C ILE A 458 -2.42 30.19 -33.71
N ARG A 459 -3.18 29.47 -34.55
CA ARG A 459 -4.39 29.96 -35.20
C ARG A 459 -5.56 28.99 -34.98
N LYS A 460 -6.59 29.41 -34.24
CA LYS A 460 -7.83 28.64 -34.03
C LYS A 460 -8.82 28.91 -35.15
N ILE A 461 -9.41 27.84 -35.72
CA ILE A 461 -10.30 27.87 -36.88
C ILE A 461 -11.55 27.05 -36.57
N ARG A 462 -12.73 27.67 -36.68
CA ARG A 462 -14.03 26.98 -36.61
C ARG A 462 -14.82 27.26 -37.87
N ASP A 463 -15.42 26.23 -38.46
CA ASP A 463 -16.21 26.32 -39.70
C ASP A 463 -15.48 27.03 -40.87
N GLY A 464 -14.14 26.85 -40.95
CA GLY A 464 -13.28 27.48 -41.95
C GLY A 464 -12.96 28.96 -41.69
N ALA A 465 -13.45 29.56 -40.60
CA ALA A 465 -13.18 30.93 -40.19
C ALA A 465 -12.20 31.00 -39.01
N THR A 466 -11.25 31.95 -39.05
CA THR A 466 -10.34 32.21 -37.94
C THR A 466 -11.07 32.79 -36.73
N VAL A 467 -10.94 32.15 -35.58
CA VAL A 467 -11.48 32.59 -34.28
C VAL A 467 -10.49 33.56 -33.62
N TYR A 468 -9.22 33.17 -33.54
CA TYR A 468 -8.12 34.03 -33.08
C TYR A 468 -6.79 33.65 -33.77
N THR A 469 -5.78 34.49 -33.60
CA THR A 469 -4.37 34.14 -33.84
C THR A 469 -3.53 34.69 -32.70
N ALA A 470 -2.72 33.83 -32.10
CA ALA A 470 -1.81 34.11 -31.00
C ALA A 470 -0.36 33.94 -31.45
N GLY A 471 0.57 34.58 -30.73
CA GLY A 471 2.00 34.57 -31.09
C GLY A 471 2.39 35.59 -32.19
N PRO A 472 3.58 35.44 -32.80
CA PRO A 472 4.50 34.32 -32.63
C PRO A 472 5.02 34.22 -31.18
N HIS A 473 5.18 32.99 -30.69
CA HIS A 473 5.69 32.75 -29.35
C HIS A 473 7.23 32.86 -29.33
N ALA A 474 7.82 32.94 -28.13
CA ALA A 474 9.28 33.04 -27.99
C ALA A 474 10.00 31.75 -28.39
N VAL A 475 9.30 30.60 -28.29
CA VAL A 475 9.76 29.28 -28.72
C VAL A 475 9.45 29.11 -30.20
N THR A 476 10.48 28.87 -31.02
CA THR A 476 10.37 28.94 -32.49
C THR A 476 10.28 27.58 -33.19
N ASN A 477 10.57 26.46 -32.51
CA ASN A 477 10.62 25.13 -33.12
C ASN A 477 9.62 24.13 -32.48
N LEU A 478 8.43 24.61 -32.13
CA LEU A 478 7.36 23.80 -31.55
C LEU A 478 6.79 22.78 -32.57
N GLY A 479 6.58 21.56 -32.11
CA GLY A 479 5.91 20.47 -32.81
C GLY A 479 4.59 20.10 -32.16
N LEU A 480 3.49 20.64 -32.69
CA LEU A 480 2.13 20.27 -32.26
C LEU A 480 1.71 18.95 -32.92
N ASN A 481 1.59 17.89 -32.12
CA ASN A 481 1.20 16.53 -32.57
C ASN A 481 2.08 16.02 -33.73
N LEU A 482 3.38 16.35 -33.67
CA LEU A 482 4.35 16.25 -34.76
C LEU A 482 5.07 14.87 -34.80
N GLN A 483 5.42 14.43 -36.01
CA GLN A 483 6.16 13.19 -36.27
C GLN A 483 7.44 13.48 -37.08
N LEU A 484 8.64 13.14 -36.57
CA LEU A 484 9.91 13.45 -37.24
C LEU A 484 10.69 12.20 -37.68
N TYR A 485 10.64 11.93 -38.99
CA TYR A 485 11.20 10.75 -39.65
C TYR A 485 12.73 10.57 -39.56
N ILE A 486 13.50 11.65 -39.47
CA ILE A 486 14.97 11.59 -39.65
C ILE A 486 15.72 11.25 -38.34
N SER A 487 15.04 11.32 -37.20
CA SER A 487 15.69 11.23 -35.89
C SER A 487 14.86 10.51 -34.81
N GLY A 488 13.78 9.80 -35.17
CA GLY A 488 13.08 8.86 -34.25
C GLY A 488 12.12 9.48 -33.24
N TRP A 489 11.74 10.75 -33.40
CA TRP A 489 10.89 11.47 -32.43
C TRP A 489 9.43 11.14 -32.69
N CYS A 490 8.82 10.44 -31.75
CA CYS A 490 7.37 10.33 -31.64
C CYS A 490 6.92 10.69 -30.21
N CYS A 491 5.95 11.60 -30.14
CA CYS A 491 5.27 11.95 -28.90
C CYS A 491 3.84 11.40 -28.97
N GLN A 492 3.54 10.37 -28.19
CA GLN A 492 2.17 9.95 -27.96
C GLN A 492 1.60 10.79 -26.83
N TYR A 493 0.36 11.22 -26.94
CA TYR A 493 -0.25 12.05 -25.90
C TYR A 493 -1.76 11.82 -25.86
N VAL A 494 -2.34 12.07 -24.69
CA VAL A 494 -3.76 12.38 -24.55
C VAL A 494 -3.87 13.78 -23.94
N ALA A 495 -4.51 14.70 -24.66
CA ALA A 495 -4.67 16.06 -24.20
C ALA A 495 -5.89 16.22 -23.28
N ARG A 496 -5.84 17.20 -22.36
CA ARG A 496 -7.05 17.65 -21.65
C ARG A 496 -7.96 18.38 -22.65
N PRO A 497 -9.30 18.31 -22.52
CA PRO A 497 -10.20 19.18 -23.27
C PRO A 497 -9.79 20.65 -23.18
N GLY A 498 -9.84 21.37 -24.30
CA GLY A 498 -9.37 22.76 -24.39
C GLY A 498 -7.85 22.96 -24.28
N HIS A 499 -7.05 21.89 -24.26
CA HIS A 499 -5.59 21.96 -24.26
C HIS A 499 -5.00 21.10 -25.39
N ALA A 500 -3.76 21.40 -25.78
CA ALA A 500 -2.92 20.47 -26.53
C ALA A 500 -1.48 20.49 -26.00
N PHE A 501 -0.66 19.53 -26.41
CA PHE A 501 0.77 19.51 -26.09
C PHE A 501 1.60 19.75 -27.35
N ALA A 502 2.72 20.45 -27.19
CA ALA A 502 3.73 20.61 -28.21
C ALA A 502 5.10 20.35 -27.61
N LEU A 503 5.94 19.63 -28.34
CA LEU A 503 7.35 19.39 -28.02
C LEU A 503 8.19 20.50 -28.68
N ASP A 504 9.13 21.12 -27.99
CA ASP A 504 10.15 21.92 -28.67
C ASP A 504 11.20 20.98 -29.30
N ALA A 505 11.42 21.06 -30.61
CA ALA A 505 12.43 20.23 -31.26
C ALA A 505 13.88 20.70 -31.01
N ASP A 506 14.10 21.89 -30.43
CA ASP A 506 15.43 22.41 -30.11
C ASP A 506 15.94 21.91 -28.74
N ASN A 507 15.14 22.04 -27.67
CA ASN A 507 15.53 21.62 -26.31
C ASN A 507 14.65 20.52 -25.67
N ARG A 508 13.57 20.09 -26.33
CA ARG A 508 12.72 18.94 -25.98
C ARG A 508 11.75 19.18 -24.84
N ASP A 509 11.65 20.41 -24.34
CA ASP A 509 10.61 20.80 -23.41
C ASP A 509 9.21 20.44 -23.91
N ILE A 510 8.36 20.02 -22.99
CA ILE A 510 6.95 19.75 -23.25
C ILE A 510 6.15 20.98 -22.82
N TYR A 511 5.53 21.64 -23.79
CA TYR A 511 4.64 22.78 -23.58
C TYR A 511 3.18 22.34 -23.64
N ALA A 512 2.34 22.86 -22.74
CA ALA A 512 0.90 22.89 -22.94
C ALA A 512 0.51 24.18 -23.66
N ILE A 513 -0.40 24.03 -24.62
CA ILE A 513 -1.09 25.11 -25.32
C ILE A 513 -2.52 25.16 -24.78
N ASP A 514 -2.95 26.32 -24.29
CA ASP A 514 -4.37 26.57 -24.02
C ASP A 514 -5.09 26.89 -25.36
N LEU A 515 -6.09 26.09 -25.72
CA LEU A 515 -6.82 26.23 -26.99
C LEU A 515 -7.91 27.31 -26.91
N ALA A 516 -8.17 27.93 -25.76
CA ALA A 516 -9.10 29.05 -25.64
C ALA A 516 -8.49 30.37 -26.13
N ASP A 517 -7.20 30.62 -25.87
CA ASP A 517 -6.50 31.86 -26.22
C ASP A 517 -5.16 31.68 -26.96
N GLY A 518 -4.62 30.47 -27.04
CA GLY A 518 -3.34 30.16 -27.68
C GLY A 518 -2.13 30.50 -26.82
N SER A 519 -2.29 30.74 -25.52
CA SER A 519 -1.17 30.87 -24.60
C SER A 519 -0.41 29.54 -24.47
N ILE A 520 0.90 29.64 -24.23
CA ILE A 520 1.78 28.47 -24.03
C ILE A 520 2.39 28.53 -22.63
N ALA A 521 2.49 27.38 -21.98
CA ALA A 521 3.12 27.20 -20.68
C ALA A 521 3.96 25.93 -20.69
N ILE A 522 5.18 26.00 -20.17
CA ILE A 522 6.04 24.83 -19.97
C ILE A 522 5.38 23.86 -18.98
N ARG A 523 5.50 22.55 -19.23
CA ARG A 523 4.92 21.47 -18.40
C ARG A 523 5.96 20.46 -17.92
N ALA A 524 7.00 20.25 -18.72
CA ALA A 524 8.27 19.70 -18.27
C ALA A 524 9.38 20.49 -18.96
N ASP A 525 10.31 21.02 -18.16
CA ASP A 525 11.56 21.64 -18.60
C ASP A 525 12.58 20.52 -18.67
N LEU A 526 12.78 19.94 -19.86
CA LEU A 526 13.55 18.71 -19.97
C LEU A 526 15.06 18.97 -19.89
N ASP A 527 15.54 20.19 -20.13
CA ASP A 527 16.95 20.56 -19.93
C ASP A 527 17.45 20.36 -18.48
N ASP A 528 16.55 20.29 -17.48
CA ASP A 528 16.87 19.99 -16.06
C ASP A 528 17.06 18.48 -15.77
N PHE A 529 16.84 17.57 -16.74
CA PHE A 529 16.88 16.10 -16.54
C PHE A 529 18.12 15.46 -17.20
N GLU A 530 18.85 14.57 -16.49
CA GLU A 530 20.21 14.12 -16.89
C GLU A 530 20.29 13.17 -18.12
N PHE A 531 19.19 12.69 -18.70
CA PHE A 531 19.17 11.41 -19.44
C PHE A 531 18.84 11.44 -20.95
N ILE A 532 18.78 12.62 -21.57
CA ILE A 532 18.09 12.79 -22.86
C ILE A 532 18.99 12.47 -24.07
N GLY A 533 18.48 11.70 -25.03
CA GLY A 533 19.17 11.13 -26.19
C GLY A 533 18.76 11.67 -27.54
N TRP A 534 19.17 11.01 -28.63
CA TRP A 534 18.88 11.47 -30.00
C TRP A 534 17.67 10.75 -30.62
N SER A 535 16.96 9.92 -29.85
CA SER A 535 16.05 8.88 -30.33
C SER A 535 14.91 8.51 -29.35
N ASP A 536 14.60 9.38 -28.38
CA ASP A 536 13.70 9.05 -27.27
C ASP A 536 12.21 9.17 -27.65
N VAL A 537 11.38 8.33 -27.02
CA VAL A 537 9.93 8.27 -27.23
C VAL A 537 9.22 8.83 -25.99
N PHE A 538 8.34 9.81 -26.21
CA PHE A 538 7.62 10.51 -25.14
C PHE A 538 6.14 10.09 -25.10
N HIS A 539 5.62 9.87 -23.89
CA HIS A 539 4.21 9.59 -23.62
C HIS A 539 3.67 10.63 -22.64
N VAL A 540 2.72 11.45 -23.07
CA VAL A 540 2.17 12.56 -22.26
C VAL A 540 0.69 12.32 -21.96
N ASP A 541 0.38 11.90 -20.75
CA ASP A 541 -0.99 11.81 -20.27
C ASP A 541 -1.41 13.11 -19.58
N GLY A 542 -1.99 14.00 -20.38
CA GLY A 542 -2.59 15.21 -19.86
C GLY A 542 -3.72 14.93 -18.89
N ILE A 543 -4.53 13.88 -19.08
CA ILE A 543 -5.70 13.62 -18.24
C ILE A 543 -5.26 13.27 -16.82
N ASN A 544 -4.43 12.24 -16.69
CA ASN A 544 -3.98 11.71 -15.40
C ASN A 544 -2.78 12.48 -14.82
N GLY A 545 -2.07 13.27 -15.64
CA GLY A 545 -1.04 14.21 -15.19
C GLY A 545 0.37 13.64 -15.10
N TRP A 546 0.73 12.71 -15.98
CA TRP A 546 2.07 12.11 -16.02
C TRP A 546 2.71 12.21 -17.41
N ILE A 547 4.04 12.22 -17.42
CA ILE A 547 4.88 12.14 -18.61
C ILE A 547 5.81 10.96 -18.41
N ALA A 548 5.99 10.13 -19.44
CA ALA A 548 6.95 9.04 -19.43
C ALA A 548 7.89 9.11 -20.63
N GLU A 549 9.16 8.80 -20.39
CA GLU A 549 10.23 8.76 -21.39
C GLU A 549 10.87 7.37 -21.41
N TYR A 550 11.28 6.91 -22.59
CA TYR A 550 12.12 5.73 -22.77
C TYR A 550 13.48 6.12 -23.36
N GLY A 551 14.56 5.95 -22.59
CA GLY A 551 15.91 6.32 -23.00
C GLY A 551 16.64 5.23 -23.81
N ASP A 552 17.38 5.66 -24.85
CA ASP A 552 18.15 4.78 -25.78
C ASP A 552 19.68 4.78 -25.51
N TRP A 553 20.16 5.49 -24.47
CA TRP A 553 21.61 5.57 -24.20
C TRP A 553 22.22 4.29 -23.59
N VAL A 554 23.51 4.09 -23.83
CA VAL A 554 24.29 2.89 -23.45
C VAL A 554 24.30 2.61 -21.93
N SER A 555 24.04 3.61 -21.10
CA SER A 555 23.96 3.50 -19.63
C SER A 555 22.53 3.43 -19.07
N THR A 556 21.50 3.61 -19.92
CA THR A 556 20.10 3.76 -19.47
C THR A 556 19.07 3.04 -20.34
N ALA A 557 19.46 2.30 -21.38
CA ALA A 557 18.47 1.56 -22.17
C ALA A 557 17.68 0.61 -21.26
N GLY A 558 16.36 0.54 -21.44
CA GLY A 558 15.53 -0.18 -20.47
C GLY A 558 15.34 0.53 -19.13
N GLN A 559 15.50 1.86 -19.10
CA GLN A 559 14.92 2.71 -18.06
C GLN A 559 13.65 3.37 -18.61
N ILE A 560 12.61 3.41 -17.78
CA ILE A 560 11.48 4.32 -17.96
C ILE A 560 11.58 5.38 -16.88
N SER A 561 11.67 6.64 -17.29
CA SER A 561 11.53 7.79 -16.40
C SER A 561 10.07 8.22 -16.38
N LEU A 562 9.55 8.52 -15.20
CA LEU A 562 8.14 8.86 -14.98
C LEU A 562 8.07 10.14 -14.15
N ILE A 563 7.45 11.16 -14.72
CA ILE A 563 7.45 12.54 -14.22
C ILE A 563 6.00 12.95 -13.95
N THR A 564 5.68 13.45 -12.76
CA THR A 564 4.38 14.11 -12.54
C THR A 564 4.36 15.50 -13.16
N SER A 565 3.27 15.84 -13.84
CA SER A 565 2.94 17.24 -14.10
C SER A 565 2.40 17.85 -12.80
N GLY A 566 3.10 18.84 -12.24
CA GLY A 566 2.95 19.35 -10.87
C GLY A 566 1.54 19.34 -10.26
N ASP A 567 1.37 18.53 -9.22
CA ASP A 567 0.14 18.41 -8.41
C ASP A 567 -0.07 19.61 -7.47
N ALA A 568 -1.33 19.91 -7.15
CA ALA A 568 -1.69 20.80 -6.06
C ALA A 568 -1.72 20.01 -4.74
N THR A 569 -0.64 20.06 -3.96
CA THR A 569 -0.62 19.43 -2.62
C THR A 569 -1.37 20.33 -1.62
N PRO A 570 -2.32 19.81 -0.82
CA PRO A 570 -2.81 20.53 0.34
C PRO A 570 -1.65 20.75 1.33
N GLY A 571 -1.45 22.00 1.73
CA GLY A 571 -0.51 22.34 2.79
C GLY A 571 -0.93 21.71 4.11
N GLN A 572 0.05 21.35 4.93
CA GLN A 572 -0.20 20.95 6.32
C GLN A 572 -0.74 22.18 7.07
N VAL A 573 -1.83 21.98 7.83
CA VAL A 573 -2.44 22.98 8.71
C VAL A 573 -2.72 22.30 10.04
N ASP A 574 -1.93 22.64 11.06
CA ASP A 574 -1.98 21.95 12.35
C ASP A 574 -2.97 22.61 13.33
N LEU A 575 -2.98 22.15 14.59
CA LEU A 575 -3.84 22.77 15.61
C LEU A 575 -3.37 24.16 16.04
N VAL A 576 -2.08 24.47 15.97
CA VAL A 576 -1.54 25.80 16.28
C VAL A 576 -2.01 26.81 15.24
N ASP A 577 -2.00 26.44 13.96
CA ASP A 577 -2.57 27.25 12.88
C ASP A 577 -4.05 27.52 13.08
N ILE A 578 -4.84 26.48 13.38
CA ILE A 578 -6.30 26.59 13.59
C ILE A 578 -6.63 27.47 14.80
N PHE A 579 -5.96 27.27 15.94
CA PHE A 579 -6.17 28.13 17.11
C PHE A 579 -5.75 29.58 16.84
N THR A 580 -4.67 29.80 16.09
CA THR A 580 -4.23 31.15 15.69
C THR A 580 -5.28 31.83 14.80
N GLN A 581 -5.85 31.12 13.82
CA GLN A 581 -6.89 31.66 12.94
C GLN A 581 -8.19 31.95 13.69
N LEU A 582 -8.59 31.08 14.63
CA LEU A 582 -9.77 31.31 15.46
C LEU A 582 -9.58 32.55 16.36
N ALA A 583 -8.47 32.63 17.10
CA ALA A 583 -8.21 33.72 18.05
C ALA A 583 -7.95 35.10 17.41
N THR A 584 -7.47 35.13 16.17
CA THR A 584 -7.25 36.39 15.41
C THR A 584 -8.49 36.84 14.62
N SER A 585 -9.45 35.95 14.34
CA SER A 585 -10.59 36.23 13.45
C SER A 585 -11.54 37.34 13.94
N ASP A 586 -11.61 37.62 15.25
CA ASP A 586 -12.43 38.71 15.81
C ASP A 586 -11.62 39.96 16.18
N GLY A 587 -10.29 39.94 15.97
CA GLY A 587 -9.38 41.03 16.25
C GLY A 587 -9.15 41.34 17.74
N ARG A 588 -9.49 40.42 18.66
CA ARG A 588 -9.20 40.60 20.10
C ARG A 588 -7.75 40.31 20.48
N PHE A 589 -7.07 39.43 19.74
CA PHE A 589 -5.70 39.02 19.98
C PHE A 589 -4.88 39.11 18.68
N ASP A 590 -3.65 39.61 18.76
CA ASP A 590 -2.67 39.46 17.69
C ASP A 590 -1.91 38.13 17.85
N ALA A 591 -1.30 37.62 16.78
CA ALA A 591 -0.52 36.38 16.81
C ALA A 591 0.65 36.40 17.83
N GLY A 592 1.12 37.59 18.26
CA GLY A 592 2.14 37.76 19.31
C GLY A 592 1.63 37.60 20.76
N ASP A 593 0.31 37.61 20.95
CA ASP A 593 -0.37 37.44 22.25
C ASP A 593 -0.69 35.97 22.54
N LEU A 594 -0.54 35.10 21.54
CA LEU A 594 -0.76 33.66 21.66
C LEU A 594 0.54 32.95 22.05
N VAL A 595 0.44 31.93 22.91
CA VAL A 595 1.59 31.12 23.36
C VAL A 595 1.21 29.65 23.30
N PHE A 596 1.96 28.84 22.54
CA PHE A 596 1.70 27.42 22.37
C PHE A 596 2.79 26.58 23.07
N ILE A 597 2.38 25.60 23.87
CA ILE A 597 3.28 24.75 24.66
C ILE A 597 2.91 23.28 24.46
N GLY A 598 3.89 22.46 24.10
CA GLY A 598 3.78 20.99 24.07
C GLY A 598 3.04 20.37 22.87
N PHE A 599 2.82 21.13 21.80
CA PHE A 599 2.17 20.65 20.58
C PHE A 599 3.14 19.78 19.74
N PRO A 600 2.76 18.54 19.37
CA PRO A 600 3.60 17.66 18.54
C PRO A 600 3.56 17.98 17.04
N GLY A 601 2.54 18.69 16.55
CA GLY A 601 2.31 18.96 15.13
C GLY A 601 1.58 17.83 14.40
N ASN A 602 0.98 18.15 13.25
CA ASN A 602 0.20 17.24 12.39
C ASN A 602 -0.86 16.41 13.14
N GLU A 603 -1.74 17.09 13.88
CA GLU A 603 -2.79 16.43 14.67
C GLU A 603 -4.17 16.50 14.01
N CYS A 604 -4.35 17.41 13.04
CA CYS A 604 -5.47 17.50 12.12
C CYS A 604 -5.00 18.23 10.84
N GLN A 605 -5.90 18.50 9.89
CA GLN A 605 -5.59 19.21 8.64
C GLN A 605 -6.60 20.32 8.30
N GLY A 606 -7.55 20.62 9.18
CA GLY A 606 -8.60 21.60 8.94
C GLY A 606 -9.88 21.35 9.74
N PHE A 607 -10.89 22.19 9.52
CA PHE A 607 -12.22 22.05 10.11
C PHE A 607 -13.33 22.63 9.21
N ASN A 608 -14.55 22.10 9.34
CA ASN A 608 -15.75 22.56 8.63
C ASN A 608 -16.83 23.03 9.60
N LEU A 609 -17.27 24.29 9.43
CA LEU A 609 -18.45 24.87 10.08
C LEU A 609 -19.62 24.89 9.10
N ALA A 610 -20.44 23.83 9.13
CA ALA A 610 -21.64 23.72 8.30
C ALA A 610 -22.87 24.48 8.85
N ASN A 611 -22.80 25.00 10.08
CA ASN A 611 -23.86 25.79 10.72
C ASN A 611 -23.24 26.90 11.58
N ASP A 612 -23.99 27.97 11.79
CA ASP A 612 -23.61 29.10 12.62
C ASP A 612 -23.39 28.68 14.08
N THR A 613 -22.27 29.12 14.66
CA THR A 613 -21.84 28.84 16.02
C THR A 613 -20.90 29.95 16.49
N THR A 614 -20.62 30.06 17.79
CA THR A 614 -19.65 31.06 18.28
C THR A 614 -18.22 30.55 18.12
N ILE A 615 -17.26 31.46 17.90
CA ILE A 615 -15.83 31.11 17.82
C ILE A 615 -15.37 30.46 19.13
N ASP A 616 -15.82 30.98 20.27
CA ASP A 616 -15.53 30.43 21.60
C ASP A 616 -16.02 28.97 21.75
N ASP A 617 -17.21 28.62 21.22
CA ASP A 617 -17.73 27.25 21.24
C ASP A 617 -16.90 26.30 20.36
N VAL A 618 -16.44 26.76 19.18
CA VAL A 618 -15.58 25.99 18.27
C VAL A 618 -14.22 25.73 18.91
N GLU A 619 -13.58 26.77 19.43
CA GLU A 619 -12.28 26.69 20.10
C GLU A 619 -12.33 25.74 21.32
N GLN A 620 -13.36 25.87 22.16
CA GLN A 620 -13.58 24.97 23.31
C GLN A 620 -13.86 23.52 22.88
N SER A 621 -14.60 23.31 21.79
CA SER A 621 -14.88 21.97 21.26
C SER A 621 -13.61 21.26 20.79
N ILE A 622 -12.77 21.96 20.00
CA ILE A 622 -11.48 21.46 19.52
C ILE A 622 -10.51 21.23 20.69
N ALA A 623 -10.38 22.20 21.61
CA ALA A 623 -9.53 22.06 22.79
C ALA A 623 -9.98 20.90 23.70
N ALA A 624 -11.29 20.65 23.82
CA ALA A 624 -11.83 19.55 24.61
C ALA A 624 -11.51 18.17 24.02
N ALA A 625 -11.40 18.05 22.69
CA ALA A 625 -11.07 16.80 21.99
C ALA A 625 -9.65 16.32 22.28
N PHE A 626 -8.65 17.21 22.21
CA PHE A 626 -7.24 16.90 22.49
C PHE A 626 -6.82 17.16 23.95
N ASP A 627 -7.74 17.69 24.77
CA ASP A 627 -7.50 18.08 26.18
C ASP A 627 -6.41 19.16 26.34
N VAL A 628 -6.30 20.02 25.32
CA VAL A 628 -5.58 21.30 25.36
C VAL A 628 -6.25 22.19 26.43
N LYS A 629 -5.44 22.91 27.21
CA LYS A 629 -5.94 23.95 28.13
C LYS A 629 -5.67 25.32 27.56
N ILE A 630 -6.68 26.18 27.65
CA ILE A 630 -6.63 27.60 27.31
C ILE A 630 -6.56 28.33 28.66
N VAL A 631 -5.50 29.12 28.87
CA VAL A 631 -5.27 29.86 30.11
C VAL A 631 -4.85 31.28 29.75
N GLU A 632 -5.52 32.28 30.32
CA GLU A 632 -5.16 33.68 30.14
C GLU A 632 -4.27 34.13 31.31
N SER A 633 -3.06 34.60 30.99
CA SER A 633 -2.05 35.03 31.97
C SER A 633 -1.12 36.06 31.35
N ASP A 634 -0.71 37.07 32.13
CA ASP A 634 0.09 38.21 31.70
C ASP A 634 -0.43 38.96 30.44
N GLY A 635 -1.75 38.92 30.21
CA GLY A 635 -2.38 39.49 29.02
C GLY A 635 -2.23 38.65 27.75
N LYS A 636 -1.70 37.44 27.85
CA LYS A 636 -1.52 36.47 26.76
C LYS A 636 -2.49 35.30 26.90
N ARG A 637 -2.85 34.68 25.76
CA ARG A 637 -3.67 33.46 25.70
C ARG A 637 -2.73 32.26 25.49
N LYS A 638 -2.50 31.49 26.56
CA LYS A 638 -1.63 30.31 26.57
C LYS A 638 -2.45 29.06 26.22
N TYR A 639 -2.03 28.33 25.19
CA TYR A 639 -2.50 27.00 24.84
C TYR A 639 -1.48 25.97 25.31
N PHE A 640 -1.90 25.05 26.19
CA PHE A 640 -1.04 24.01 26.73
C PHE A 640 -1.54 22.62 26.36
N TRP A 641 -0.74 21.91 25.58
CA TRP A 641 -0.86 20.47 25.36
C TRP A 641 0.11 19.73 26.32
N PRO A 642 -0.38 18.87 27.22
CA PRO A 642 0.47 18.09 28.12
C PRO A 642 1.24 16.96 27.41
N PRO A 643 2.58 16.86 27.53
CA PRO A 643 3.33 15.65 27.16
C PRO A 643 2.97 14.50 28.12
N ARG A 644 2.52 13.36 27.59
CA ARG A 644 1.93 12.25 28.38
C ARG A 644 2.87 11.05 28.55
N ASP A 645 3.95 11.04 27.79
CA ASP A 645 5.07 10.12 27.94
C ASP A 645 5.87 10.43 29.22
N GLY A 646 6.85 9.59 29.54
CA GLY A 646 7.64 9.71 30.78
C GLY A 646 8.58 10.93 30.84
N SER A 647 8.57 11.82 29.84
CA SER A 647 9.44 13.01 29.76
C SER A 647 8.82 14.29 30.34
N PHE A 648 7.58 14.24 30.85
CA PHE A 648 6.91 15.44 31.38
C PHE A 648 7.72 16.14 32.47
N ALA A 649 7.86 17.47 32.36
CA ALA A 649 8.42 18.29 33.42
C ALA A 649 7.39 18.48 34.55
N VAL A 650 7.88 18.53 35.79
CA VAL A 650 7.10 19.02 36.93
C VAL A 650 7.39 20.52 37.04
N ASP A 651 6.37 21.35 36.87
CA ASP A 651 6.50 22.80 36.91
C ASP A 651 6.82 23.31 38.33
N GLN A 652 6.22 22.68 39.36
CA GLN A 652 6.48 22.99 40.76
C GLN A 652 6.44 21.75 41.67
N GLU A 653 7.52 21.50 42.40
CA GLU A 653 7.49 20.62 43.58
C GLU A 653 6.96 21.39 44.80
N LEU A 654 5.95 20.85 45.47
CA LEU A 654 5.33 21.46 46.67
C LEU A 654 5.72 20.65 47.91
N ALA A 655 6.40 21.30 48.86
CA ALA A 655 6.77 20.69 50.13
C ALA A 655 5.65 20.85 51.17
N HIS A 656 5.68 20.06 52.24
CA HIS A 656 4.66 20.10 53.31
C HIS A 656 4.46 21.51 53.91
N GLN A 657 5.50 22.34 53.91
CA GLN A 657 5.47 23.74 54.40
C GLN A 657 4.74 24.74 53.47
N ASP A 658 4.40 24.35 52.24
CA ASP A 658 3.77 25.23 51.25
C ASP A 658 2.23 25.18 51.33
N PHE A 659 1.68 24.18 52.02
CA PHE A 659 0.26 24.00 52.26
C PHE A 659 -0.26 24.83 53.44
N VAL A 660 -1.51 25.32 53.33
CA VAL A 660 -2.18 26.10 54.38
C VAL A 660 -3.44 25.37 54.86
N GLU A 661 -3.43 24.94 56.12
CA GLU A 661 -4.61 24.36 56.78
C GLU A 661 -5.52 25.45 57.36
N THR A 662 -6.32 26.10 56.51
CA THR A 662 -7.52 26.82 56.98
C THR A 662 -8.55 25.83 57.50
N GLY A 663 -9.25 26.15 58.60
CA GLY A 663 -10.04 25.19 59.41
C GLY A 663 -11.23 24.46 58.76
N THR A 664 -11.42 24.57 57.45
CA THR A 664 -12.37 23.80 56.62
C THR A 664 -11.69 22.93 55.56
N GLN A 665 -10.37 23.03 55.35
CA GLN A 665 -9.60 22.28 54.36
C GLN A 665 -8.29 21.76 54.97
N THR A 666 -8.30 20.49 55.39
CA THR A 666 -7.14 19.63 55.26
C THR A 666 -7.00 19.18 53.80
N ASN A 667 -5.83 18.70 53.38
CA ASN A 667 -5.63 18.17 52.02
C ASN A 667 -6.60 16.99 51.77
N ILE A 668 -7.65 17.22 50.97
CA ILE A 668 -8.71 16.25 50.70
C ILE A 668 -8.47 15.62 49.33
N LYS A 669 -8.32 14.29 49.34
CA LYS A 669 -8.45 13.46 48.13
C LYS A 669 -9.91 12.99 48.01
N THR A 670 -10.56 13.35 46.91
CA THR A 670 -11.88 12.83 46.53
C THR A 670 -11.68 11.80 45.43
N ILE A 671 -12.34 10.64 45.58
CA ILE A 671 -12.40 9.60 44.55
C ILE A 671 -13.85 9.53 44.09
N ASN A 672 -14.12 9.97 42.87
CA ASN A 672 -15.44 9.82 42.26
C ASN A 672 -15.68 8.34 41.91
N ALA A 673 -16.94 7.89 41.95
CA ALA A 673 -17.26 6.50 41.69
C ALA A 673 -16.98 6.14 40.22
N GLY A 674 -16.30 5.01 39.97
CA GLY A 674 -15.96 4.51 38.63
C GLY A 674 -17.16 4.10 37.75
N GLU A 675 -18.39 4.46 38.14
CA GLU A 675 -19.58 4.35 37.30
C GLU A 675 -19.62 5.41 36.20
N ASP A 676 -18.86 6.51 36.30
CA ASP A 676 -18.79 7.60 35.30
C ASP A 676 -17.70 7.40 34.22
N GLU A 677 -16.92 6.33 34.32
CA GLU A 677 -15.88 5.97 33.33
C GLU A 677 -16.50 5.54 31.99
N TYR A 678 -15.83 5.81 30.87
CA TYR A 678 -16.27 5.37 29.55
C TYR A 678 -15.70 3.98 29.21
N ALA A 679 -16.58 3.03 28.88
CA ALA A 679 -16.19 1.72 28.36
C ALA A 679 -15.62 1.82 26.93
N GLY A 680 -16.08 2.81 26.17
CA GLY A 680 -15.59 3.16 24.84
C GLY A 680 -16.10 4.53 24.38
N VAL A 681 -15.41 5.12 23.42
CA VAL A 681 -15.77 6.40 22.78
C VAL A 681 -15.81 6.21 21.27
N THR A 682 -16.78 6.86 20.63
CA THR A 682 -16.85 6.98 19.17
C THR A 682 -16.55 8.43 18.81
N PHE A 683 -15.53 8.68 17.98
CA PHE A 683 -15.11 10.02 17.58
C PHE A 683 -15.50 10.27 16.12
N GLY A 684 -16.36 11.24 15.86
CA GLY A 684 -16.77 11.61 14.50
C GLY A 684 -15.83 12.65 13.90
N TYR A 685 -15.36 12.44 12.67
CA TYR A 685 -14.37 13.28 11.98
C TYR A 685 -14.63 13.31 10.46
N TYR A 686 -14.00 14.22 9.73
CA TYR A 686 -13.94 14.17 8.27
C TYR A 686 -12.66 13.45 7.85
N ASP A 687 -12.78 12.31 7.18
CA ASP A 687 -11.65 11.43 6.85
C ASP A 687 -11.00 11.82 5.51
N GLN A 688 -9.72 12.18 5.56
CA GLN A 688 -8.92 12.54 4.38
C GLN A 688 -8.94 11.40 3.32
N ASP A 689 -8.74 10.16 3.76
CA ASP A 689 -8.57 9.01 2.86
C ASP A 689 -9.89 8.61 2.19
N ALA A 690 -11.02 8.98 2.79
CA ALA A 690 -12.36 8.79 2.26
C ALA A 690 -12.93 10.05 1.56
N ASP A 691 -12.08 10.87 0.94
CA ASP A 691 -12.45 12.10 0.24
C ASP A 691 -13.20 13.12 1.13
N TYR A 692 -12.71 13.30 2.36
CA TYR A 692 -13.28 14.20 3.37
C TYR A 692 -14.76 13.90 3.68
N GLN A 693 -15.14 12.62 3.63
CA GLN A 693 -16.45 12.18 4.11
C GLN A 693 -16.50 12.12 5.63
N LYS A 694 -17.67 12.40 6.21
CA LYS A 694 -17.87 12.34 7.65
C LYS A 694 -18.00 10.90 8.13
N LEU A 695 -17.01 10.42 8.87
CA LEU A 695 -16.94 9.06 9.43
C LEU A 695 -16.89 9.09 10.95
N GLU A 696 -16.94 7.90 11.55
CA GLU A 696 -16.86 7.68 13.00
C GLU A 696 -15.81 6.61 13.32
N GLN A 697 -14.81 6.96 14.12
CA GLN A 697 -13.78 6.04 14.63
C GLN A 697 -14.13 5.58 16.06
N PRO A 698 -14.48 4.30 16.28
CA PRO A 698 -14.68 3.76 17.62
C PRO A 698 -13.35 3.35 18.27
N PHE A 699 -13.27 3.54 19.60
CA PHE A 699 -12.30 2.90 20.47
C PHE A 699 -13.02 2.31 21.69
N ASP A 700 -12.94 0.99 21.84
CA ASP A 700 -13.43 0.24 23.01
C ASP A 700 -12.25 -0.22 23.87
N ARG A 701 -12.38 -0.13 25.20
CA ARG A 701 -11.35 -0.65 26.12
C ARG A 701 -11.19 -2.16 25.92
N PRO A 702 -9.94 -2.69 25.81
CA PRO A 702 -9.70 -4.12 25.81
C PRO A 702 -10.32 -4.78 27.03
N ARG A 703 -11.24 -5.74 26.81
CA ARG A 703 -11.78 -6.57 27.88
C ARG A 703 -10.87 -7.76 28.08
N GLY A 704 -10.38 -7.94 29.30
CA GLY A 704 -9.71 -9.18 29.68
C GLY A 704 -10.69 -10.35 29.76
N VAL A 705 -10.17 -11.54 30.05
CA VAL A 705 -10.97 -12.77 30.29
C VAL A 705 -11.99 -12.60 31.42
N PHE A 706 -11.78 -11.63 32.30
CA PHE A 706 -12.73 -11.21 33.34
C PHE A 706 -13.16 -9.75 33.10
N ASP A 707 -14.47 -9.47 33.24
CA ASP A 707 -15.05 -8.12 33.19
C ASP A 707 -14.57 -7.30 34.41
N VAL A 708 -13.40 -6.68 34.28
CA VAL A 708 -12.79 -5.81 35.31
C VAL A 708 -13.38 -4.39 35.33
N THR A 709 -14.01 -3.95 34.24
CA THR A 709 -14.58 -2.61 34.09
C THR A 709 -16.03 -2.59 34.60
N ARG A 710 -16.31 -1.80 35.65
CA ARG A 710 -17.67 -1.70 36.22
C ARG A 710 -18.64 -0.89 35.35
N SER A 711 -18.15 0.06 34.57
CA SER A 711 -18.98 0.90 33.70
C SER A 711 -19.22 0.28 32.32
N LYS A 712 -20.41 0.53 31.77
CA LYS A 712 -20.81 0.24 30.38
C LYS A 712 -21.11 1.51 29.57
N LYS A 713 -20.84 2.71 30.11
CA LYS A 713 -21.14 3.98 29.44
C LYS A 713 -20.31 4.12 28.16
N ARG A 714 -20.97 4.39 27.03
CA ARG A 714 -20.34 4.79 25.77
C ARG A 714 -20.67 6.25 25.49
N ARG A 715 -19.76 6.98 24.86
CA ARG A 715 -19.97 8.39 24.47
C ARG A 715 -19.56 8.62 23.02
N THR A 716 -20.43 9.25 22.25
CA THR A 716 -20.07 9.79 20.93
C THR A 716 -19.58 11.23 21.11
N ILE A 717 -18.46 11.57 20.48
CA ILE A 717 -17.90 12.93 20.39
C ILE A 717 -17.96 13.33 18.91
N PRO A 718 -18.93 14.17 18.50
CA PRO A 718 -18.93 14.72 17.16
C PRO A 718 -17.86 15.81 17.06
N SER A 719 -16.89 15.64 16.16
CA SER A 719 -15.94 16.70 15.79
C SER A 719 -16.36 17.37 14.48
N LEU A 720 -15.71 18.51 14.23
CA LEU A 720 -15.76 19.29 13.00
C LEU A 720 -14.43 19.21 12.21
N LEU A 721 -13.44 18.51 12.76
CA LEU A 721 -12.08 18.43 12.24
C LEU A 721 -11.95 17.46 11.05
N SER A 722 -11.07 17.83 10.12
CA SER A 722 -10.52 16.95 9.07
C SER A 722 -9.26 16.28 9.59
N MET A 723 -9.23 14.95 9.59
CA MET A 723 -8.19 14.12 10.23
C MET A 723 -8.04 12.80 9.47
N THR A 724 -6.92 12.10 9.65
CA THR A 724 -6.78 10.68 9.24
C THR A 724 -7.42 9.76 10.28
N ALA A 725 -7.74 8.52 9.88
CA ALA A 725 -8.28 7.50 10.79
C ALA A 725 -7.39 7.27 12.03
N SER A 726 -6.07 7.28 11.87
CA SER A 726 -5.11 7.11 12.96
C SER A 726 -5.08 8.29 13.94
N GLN A 727 -5.19 9.53 13.44
CA GLN A 727 -5.34 10.73 14.28
C GLN A 727 -6.67 10.69 15.06
N ALA A 728 -7.77 10.29 14.42
CA ALA A 728 -9.07 10.14 15.06
C ALA A 728 -9.07 9.05 16.14
N LEU A 729 -8.36 7.93 15.91
CA LEU A 729 -8.19 6.85 16.88
C LEU A 729 -7.37 7.31 18.12
N ARG A 730 -6.30 8.10 17.91
CA ARG A 730 -5.53 8.74 19.01
C ARG A 730 -6.46 9.59 19.88
N ALA A 731 -7.29 10.45 19.28
CA ALA A 731 -8.24 11.29 20.00
C ALA A 731 -9.31 10.48 20.78
N ALA A 732 -9.89 9.44 20.16
CA ALA A 732 -10.84 8.54 20.82
C ALA A 732 -10.23 7.81 22.02
N THR A 733 -9.00 7.32 21.87
CA THR A 733 -8.23 6.66 22.93
C THR A 733 -7.94 7.61 24.09
N LEU A 734 -7.54 8.86 23.78
CA LEU A 734 -7.27 9.91 24.75
C LEU A 734 -8.48 10.21 25.64
N ALA A 735 -9.66 10.36 25.01
CA ALA A 735 -10.92 10.63 25.71
C ALA A 735 -11.32 9.50 26.67
N VAL A 736 -11.05 8.24 26.29
CA VAL A 736 -11.31 7.06 27.13
C VAL A 736 -10.35 7.00 28.32
N PHE A 737 -9.04 7.18 28.15
CA PHE A 737 -8.10 7.18 29.28
C PHE A 737 -8.32 8.35 30.25
N ARG A 738 -8.63 9.54 29.73
CA ARG A 738 -8.98 10.73 30.53
C ARG A 738 -10.17 10.47 31.46
N SER A 739 -11.17 9.68 31.05
CA SER A 739 -12.36 9.39 31.86
C SER A 739 -12.09 8.60 33.15
N VAL A 740 -10.90 8.00 33.30
CA VAL A 740 -10.53 7.19 34.48
C VAL A 740 -9.66 7.99 35.41
N LEU A 741 -8.55 8.57 34.92
CA LEU A 741 -7.63 9.31 35.78
C LEU A 741 -8.17 10.68 36.22
N GLY A 742 -9.13 11.25 35.50
CA GLY A 742 -9.88 12.43 35.95
C GLY A 742 -10.78 12.20 37.19
N ASN A 743 -10.93 10.96 37.67
CA ASN A 743 -11.78 10.64 38.82
C ASN A 743 -11.13 10.90 40.18
N GLU A 744 -9.80 11.02 40.23
CA GLU A 744 -9.07 11.41 41.44
C GLU A 744 -8.80 12.92 41.47
N THR A 745 -9.43 13.62 42.40
CA THR A 745 -9.20 15.05 42.62
C THR A 745 -8.61 15.34 44.00
N TYR A 746 -7.79 16.38 44.05
CA TYR A 746 -7.06 16.83 45.23
C TYR A 746 -7.39 18.30 45.45
N ALA A 747 -7.97 18.63 46.61
CA ALA A 747 -8.25 20.01 47.01
C ALA A 747 -7.32 20.42 48.16
N PHE A 748 -6.62 21.54 47.99
CA PHE A 748 -5.66 22.05 48.96
C PHE A 748 -5.48 23.58 48.86
N GLY A 749 -5.08 24.20 49.98
CA GLY A 749 -4.69 25.62 50.03
C GLY A 749 -3.17 25.78 49.97
N LEU A 750 -2.69 26.77 49.22
CA LEU A 750 -1.29 27.17 49.09
C LEU A 750 -1.02 28.51 49.78
N ARG A 751 0.21 28.67 50.30
CA ARG A 751 0.68 29.92 50.91
C ARG A 751 0.95 31.02 49.88
N GLN A 752 0.93 32.27 50.32
CA GLN A 752 1.21 33.47 49.50
C GLN A 752 2.50 33.38 48.65
N GLY A 753 3.53 32.67 49.13
CA GLY A 753 4.78 32.47 48.40
C GLY A 753 4.71 31.51 47.20
N MET A 754 3.56 30.89 46.94
CA MET A 754 3.28 30.02 45.79
C MET A 754 2.18 30.58 44.89
N ALA A 755 1.95 31.90 44.93
CA ALA A 755 0.94 32.59 44.12
C ALA A 755 1.24 32.62 42.61
N HIS A 756 2.40 32.10 42.18
CA HIS A 756 2.79 31.92 40.78
C HIS A 756 2.32 30.60 40.17
N VAL A 757 1.67 29.72 40.94
CA VAL A 757 1.10 28.47 40.44
C VAL A 757 -0.20 28.78 39.68
N GLU A 758 -0.20 28.58 38.38
CA GLU A 758 -1.33 28.89 37.50
C GLU A 758 -2.23 27.65 37.25
N PRO A 759 -3.48 27.83 36.78
CA PRO A 759 -4.21 26.75 36.13
C PRO A 759 -3.37 26.18 34.97
N ALA A 760 -3.50 24.88 34.70
CA ALA A 760 -2.68 24.09 33.77
C ALA A 760 -1.29 23.62 34.28
N ASP A 761 -0.75 24.14 35.39
CA ASP A 761 0.54 23.70 35.94
C ASP A 761 0.52 22.25 36.46
N THR A 762 1.63 21.55 36.28
CA THR A 762 1.89 20.20 36.79
C THR A 762 2.66 20.26 38.11
N VAL A 763 2.01 19.89 39.21
CA VAL A 763 2.58 19.92 40.55
C VAL A 763 2.88 18.52 41.08
N ALA A 764 4.01 18.36 41.77
CA ALA A 764 4.33 17.13 42.50
C ALA A 764 4.34 17.38 44.01
N PHE A 765 3.66 16.52 44.78
CA PHE A 765 3.60 16.61 46.24
C PHE A 765 3.44 15.24 46.90
N ASP A 766 3.88 15.12 48.15
CA ASP A 766 3.68 13.89 48.92
C ASP A 766 2.31 13.86 49.59
N PHE A 767 1.50 12.87 49.22
CA PHE A 767 0.21 12.58 49.85
C PHE A 767 0.26 11.22 50.55
N ARG A 768 0.16 11.22 51.89
CA ARG A 768 0.19 10.00 52.74
C ARG A 768 1.39 9.08 52.44
N SER A 769 2.57 9.67 52.28
CA SER A 769 3.84 8.99 51.94
C SER A 769 3.95 8.43 50.52
N PHE A 770 3.04 8.81 49.61
CA PHE A 770 3.17 8.56 48.17
C PHE A 770 3.38 9.87 47.42
N ARG A 771 4.44 9.93 46.60
CA ARG A 771 4.67 11.05 45.67
C ARG A 771 3.59 11.05 44.60
N THR A 772 2.73 12.06 44.62
CA THR A 772 1.60 12.24 43.70
C THR A 772 1.95 13.34 42.71
N VAL A 773 1.71 13.09 41.42
CA VAL A 773 1.75 14.13 40.38
C VAL A 773 0.31 14.46 40.00
N ALA A 774 -0.06 15.73 40.10
CA ALA A 774 -1.39 16.22 39.78
C ALA A 774 -1.29 17.54 39.00
N ARG A 775 -2.32 17.86 38.22
CA ARG A 775 -2.37 19.08 37.42
C ARG A 775 -3.43 20.04 37.96
N ILE A 776 -3.09 21.31 38.08
CA ILE A 776 -4.02 22.35 38.56
C ILE A 776 -5.11 22.57 37.52
N ARG A 777 -6.37 22.44 37.95
CA ARG A 777 -7.56 22.70 37.14
C ARG A 777 -8.12 24.10 37.42
N GLU A 778 -8.24 24.45 38.69
CA GLU A 778 -8.78 25.73 39.16
C GLU A 778 -7.85 26.27 40.26
N ALA A 779 -7.56 27.57 40.19
CA ALA A 779 -6.75 28.30 41.16
C ALA A 779 -7.50 29.59 41.53
N THR A 780 -7.88 29.75 42.80
CA THR A 780 -8.64 30.90 43.29
C THR A 780 -7.84 31.64 44.34
N PHE A 781 -7.46 32.89 44.03
CA PHE A 781 -6.78 33.76 44.98
C PHE A 781 -7.78 34.41 45.96
N LYS A 782 -7.44 34.46 47.24
CA LYS A 782 -8.30 34.98 48.32
C LYS A 782 -7.83 36.33 48.87
N ASP A 783 -8.76 37.03 49.53
CA ASP A 783 -8.52 38.27 50.28
C ASP A 783 -7.46 38.14 51.40
N ASP A 784 -7.19 36.92 51.88
CA ASP A 784 -6.17 36.62 52.89
C ASP A 784 -4.78 36.31 52.27
N TYR A 785 -4.61 36.51 50.96
CA TYR A 785 -3.43 36.20 50.16
C TYR A 785 -3.04 34.72 50.14
N THR A 786 -3.94 33.81 50.49
CA THR A 786 -3.81 32.37 50.20
C THR A 786 -4.45 32.04 48.85
N GLN A 787 -4.08 30.89 48.29
CA GLN A 787 -4.61 30.41 47.02
C GLN A 787 -5.24 29.03 47.20
N GLU A 788 -6.52 28.88 46.88
CA GLU A 788 -7.16 27.56 46.82
C GLU A 788 -6.91 26.92 45.46
N CYS A 789 -6.46 25.67 45.48
CA CYS A 789 -6.19 24.89 44.28
C CYS A 789 -7.05 23.62 44.25
N LEU A 790 -7.65 23.35 43.10
CA LEU A 790 -8.24 22.06 42.77
C LEU A 790 -7.36 21.42 41.69
N ALA A 791 -6.79 20.26 42.00
CA ALA A 791 -5.97 19.48 41.08
C ALA A 791 -6.61 18.12 40.77
N TYR A 792 -6.24 17.50 39.65
CA TYR A 792 -6.59 16.13 39.30
C TYR A 792 -5.33 15.31 38.99
N GLN A 793 -5.35 14.00 39.20
CA GLN A 793 -4.17 13.16 38.96
C GLN A 793 -3.74 13.23 37.50
N TYR A 794 -2.43 13.38 37.26
CA TYR A 794 -1.88 13.48 35.91
C TYR A 794 -1.82 12.10 35.22
N LEU A 795 -2.07 12.08 33.91
CA LEU A 795 -2.01 10.86 33.09
C LEU A 795 -0.59 10.63 32.61
N GLN A 796 0.02 9.53 33.07
CA GLN A 796 1.22 8.96 32.48
C GLN A 796 0.82 7.80 31.57
N TYR A 797 1.08 7.93 30.27
CA TYR A 797 0.73 6.93 29.25
C TYR A 797 1.68 7.04 28.06
N SER A 798 2.31 5.92 27.69
CA SER A 798 3.11 5.84 26.47
C SER A 798 2.20 5.99 25.24
N GLU A 799 2.35 7.08 24.48
CA GLU A 799 1.70 7.18 23.17
C GLU A 799 2.18 6.02 22.28
N ALA A 800 1.26 5.12 21.96
CA ALA A 800 1.51 4.03 21.04
C ALA A 800 1.29 4.51 19.60
N THR A 801 1.93 3.86 18.63
CA THR A 801 1.57 4.02 17.23
C THR A 801 0.14 3.53 17.02
N TYR A 802 -0.75 4.41 16.59
CA TYR A 802 -2.14 4.07 16.30
C TYR A 802 -2.31 3.78 14.81
N ASP A 803 -2.99 2.67 14.50
CA ASP A 803 -3.39 2.30 13.15
C ASP A 803 -4.92 2.36 13.06
N GLY A 804 -5.43 3.33 12.32
CA GLY A 804 -6.86 3.60 12.18
C GLY A 804 -7.51 2.77 11.08
N ALA A 805 -8.78 2.40 11.25
CA ALA A 805 -9.53 1.69 10.22
C ALA A 805 -10.04 2.69 9.17
N SER A 806 -9.26 2.89 8.11
CA SER A 806 -9.66 3.68 6.93
C SER A 806 -10.85 3.03 6.19
N LEU A 807 -11.56 3.82 5.38
CA LEU A 807 -12.70 3.34 4.58
C LEU A 807 -12.29 2.58 3.32
N THR A 808 -11.01 2.55 2.96
CA THR A 808 -10.49 1.43 2.18
C THR A 808 -10.73 0.19 3.02
N PRO A 809 -11.61 -0.76 2.64
CA PRO A 809 -11.54 -2.05 3.28
C PRO A 809 -10.10 -2.53 3.02
N PRO A 810 -9.28 -2.83 4.05
CA PRO A 810 -8.24 -3.79 3.80
C PRO A 810 -8.93 -4.97 3.14
N GLN A 811 -8.26 -5.66 2.19
CA GLN A 811 -8.67 -7.05 2.00
C GLN A 811 -8.57 -7.67 3.39
N ILE A 812 -9.72 -7.95 4.00
CA ILE A 812 -9.81 -8.81 5.16
C ILE A 812 -9.44 -10.16 4.58
N ALA A 813 -8.13 -10.41 4.51
CA ALA A 813 -7.56 -11.70 4.24
C ALA A 813 -8.31 -12.62 5.18
N ALA A 814 -9.11 -13.52 4.59
CA ALA A 814 -10.17 -14.23 5.29
C ALA A 814 -9.62 -14.74 6.62
N ILE A 815 -10.20 -14.27 7.75
CA ILE A 815 -9.60 -14.43 9.09
C ILE A 815 -9.17 -15.87 9.23
N SER A 816 -7.86 -16.09 9.19
CA SER A 816 -7.33 -17.42 8.96
C SER A 816 -7.75 -18.30 10.13
N LEU A 817 -8.30 -19.47 9.79
CA LEU A 817 -8.19 -20.63 10.65
C LEU A 817 -6.70 -20.96 10.72
N HIS A 818 -5.98 -20.27 11.62
CA HIS A 818 -4.53 -20.34 11.74
C HIS A 818 -4.11 -21.81 11.90
N ALA A 819 -3.54 -22.35 10.82
CA ALA A 819 -2.88 -23.64 10.85
C ALA A 819 -1.59 -23.45 11.64
N ARG A 820 -1.50 -24.13 12.78
CA ARG A 820 -0.32 -24.18 13.63
C ARG A 820 0.57 -25.35 13.18
N LEU A 821 1.87 -25.12 13.08
CA LEU A 821 2.83 -26.19 12.91
C LEU A 821 3.22 -26.74 14.30
N ILE A 822 3.21 -28.06 14.44
CA ILE A 822 3.85 -28.76 15.55
C ILE A 822 5.01 -29.56 14.97
N TRP A 823 6.23 -29.11 15.25
CA TRP A 823 7.46 -29.74 14.79
C TRP A 823 7.79 -30.99 15.63
N LEU A 824 7.83 -32.15 14.98
CA LEU A 824 8.03 -33.46 15.61
C LEU A 824 9.41 -34.01 15.23
N ASP A 825 10.47 -33.42 15.79
CA ASP A 825 11.83 -33.97 15.74
C ASP A 825 11.94 -35.17 16.70
N THR A 826 11.24 -36.26 16.36
CA THR A 826 11.12 -37.50 17.13
C THR A 826 12.04 -38.60 16.58
N PRO A 827 12.27 -39.69 17.33
CA PRO A 827 12.78 -40.94 16.78
C PRO A 827 11.94 -41.47 15.60
N LEU A 828 12.46 -42.50 14.91
CA LEU A 828 11.81 -43.14 13.76
C LEU A 828 10.47 -43.80 14.12
N LEU A 829 9.36 -43.08 13.89
CA LEU A 829 7.98 -43.56 14.09
C LEU A 829 7.70 -44.91 13.43
N SER A 830 8.38 -45.21 12.32
CA SER A 830 8.48 -46.54 11.74
C SER A 830 9.89 -46.79 11.22
N ARG A 831 10.41 -47.99 11.44
CA ARG A 831 11.72 -48.45 10.93
C ARG A 831 11.83 -48.39 9.41
N ALA A 832 10.71 -48.59 8.71
CA ALA A 832 10.64 -48.50 7.25
C ALA A 832 10.73 -47.05 6.72
N HIS A 833 10.92 -46.05 7.58
CA HIS A 833 11.15 -44.67 7.20
C HIS A 833 12.64 -44.31 7.08
N ASP A 834 13.55 -45.14 7.59
CA ASP A 834 15.00 -44.94 7.50
C ASP A 834 15.47 -44.74 6.05
N LEU A 835 16.50 -43.89 5.90
CA LEU A 835 17.06 -43.51 4.60
C LEU A 835 18.49 -44.04 4.40
N GLY A 836 18.99 -44.93 5.26
CA GLY A 836 20.34 -45.49 5.18
C GLY A 836 21.45 -44.44 5.15
N GLY A 837 21.27 -43.33 5.89
CA GLY A 837 22.22 -42.20 5.93
C GLY A 837 22.21 -41.28 4.70
N THR A 838 21.30 -41.46 3.73
CA THR A 838 21.22 -40.59 2.54
C THR A 838 20.53 -39.24 2.78
N GLY A 839 19.87 -39.07 3.94
CA GLY A 839 19.18 -37.86 4.34
C GLY A 839 18.67 -37.96 5.78
N LEU A 840 17.97 -36.91 6.23
CA LEU A 840 17.33 -36.83 7.54
C LEU A 840 15.81 -37.02 7.38
N VAL A 841 15.22 -37.94 8.14
CA VAL A 841 13.76 -38.10 8.23
C VAL A 841 13.18 -37.08 9.20
N GLN A 842 12.09 -36.42 8.81
CA GLN A 842 11.44 -35.39 9.62
C GLN A 842 9.93 -35.59 9.66
N TYR A 843 9.33 -35.30 10.82
CA TYR A 843 7.89 -35.34 11.03
C TYR A 843 7.38 -33.98 11.49
N ALA A 844 6.16 -33.64 11.09
CA ALA A 844 5.44 -32.50 11.65
C ALA A 844 3.93 -32.77 11.60
N GLN A 845 3.18 -32.20 12.54
CA GLN A 845 1.73 -32.27 12.57
C GLN A 845 1.16 -30.86 12.47
N MET A 846 0.32 -30.61 11.48
CA MET A 846 -0.39 -29.34 11.33
C MET A 846 -1.71 -29.42 12.09
N THR A 847 -2.06 -28.41 12.90
CA THR A 847 -3.29 -28.39 13.70
C THR A 847 -4.05 -27.07 13.54
N GLY A 848 -5.34 -27.05 13.87
CA GLY A 848 -6.07 -25.79 14.01
C GLY A 848 -5.67 -25.02 15.27
N TYR A 849 -6.34 -23.89 15.49
CA TYR A 849 -6.26 -23.12 16.74
C TYR A 849 -7.63 -23.11 17.41
N GLY A 850 -7.89 -24.09 18.29
CA GLY A 850 -9.18 -24.22 18.99
C GLY A 850 -10.33 -24.75 18.11
N THR A 851 -10.05 -25.28 16.93
CA THR A 851 -11.05 -25.79 15.98
C THR A 851 -10.96 -27.30 15.78
N ALA A 852 -12.09 -27.94 15.46
CA ALA A 852 -12.18 -29.40 15.41
C ALA A 852 -11.63 -30.03 14.11
N ALA A 853 -11.73 -29.33 12.98
CA ALA A 853 -11.36 -29.86 11.65
C ALA A 853 -10.65 -28.81 10.78
N LEU A 854 -9.67 -29.28 9.99
CA LEU A 854 -9.04 -28.55 8.89
C LEU A 854 -9.41 -29.24 7.56
N ALA A 855 -10.06 -28.51 6.65
CA ALA A 855 -10.43 -29.04 5.33
C ALA A 855 -9.20 -29.38 4.47
N SER A 856 -8.18 -28.53 4.53
CA SER A 856 -6.84 -28.81 3.99
C SER A 856 -5.77 -28.12 4.83
N ALA A 857 -4.59 -28.73 4.84
CA ALA A 857 -3.39 -28.21 5.49
C ALA A 857 -2.19 -28.43 4.55
N LEU A 858 -1.45 -27.35 4.28
CA LEU A 858 -0.36 -27.27 3.32
C LEU A 858 0.90 -26.83 4.05
N LEU A 859 1.95 -27.64 3.98
CA LEU A 859 3.26 -27.33 4.58
C LEU A 859 4.23 -26.90 3.48
N TYR A 860 4.73 -25.68 3.60
CA TYR A 860 5.74 -25.12 2.71
C TYR A 860 7.09 -25.02 3.42
N ARG A 861 8.18 -25.14 2.65
CA ARG A 861 9.57 -24.91 3.07
C ARG A 861 10.25 -23.90 2.17
N SER A 862 11.03 -23.01 2.74
CA SER A 862 11.98 -22.15 2.05
C SER A 862 13.37 -22.33 2.66
N ASP A 863 14.39 -22.35 1.80
CA ASP A 863 15.79 -22.43 2.19
C ASP A 863 16.48 -21.04 2.12
N ASP A 864 15.85 -20.03 1.50
CA ASP A 864 16.35 -18.65 1.31
C ASP A 864 15.46 -17.53 1.90
N GLY A 865 14.21 -17.85 2.24
CA GLY A 865 13.19 -16.89 2.70
C GLY A 865 12.41 -16.19 1.59
N ALA A 866 12.84 -16.32 0.33
CA ALA A 866 12.20 -15.69 -0.83
C ALA A 866 11.20 -16.64 -1.52
N ILE A 867 11.60 -17.90 -1.75
CA ILE A 867 10.76 -18.88 -2.45
C ILE A 867 10.32 -19.98 -1.48
N PHE A 868 9.01 -20.12 -1.29
CA PHE A 868 8.39 -21.18 -0.49
C PHE A 868 7.83 -22.28 -1.39
N THR A 869 8.40 -23.49 -1.27
CA THR A 869 7.99 -24.68 -2.03
C THR A 869 7.06 -25.55 -1.19
N LEU A 870 6.02 -26.13 -1.80
CA LEU A 870 5.11 -27.06 -1.12
C LEU A 870 5.82 -28.40 -0.90
N ILE A 871 5.95 -28.83 0.36
CA ILE A 871 6.60 -30.10 0.74
C ILE A 871 5.62 -31.17 1.25
N SER A 872 4.42 -30.78 1.69
CA SER A 872 3.38 -31.73 2.10
C SER A 872 1.99 -31.12 2.01
N GLU A 873 1.01 -31.92 1.59
CA GLU A 873 -0.40 -31.60 1.60
C GLU A 873 -1.18 -32.70 2.34
N ARG A 874 -2.20 -32.29 3.10
CA ARG A 874 -3.15 -33.17 3.76
C ARG A 874 -4.56 -32.58 3.68
N SER A 875 -5.56 -33.41 3.43
CA SER A 875 -6.99 -33.04 3.40
C SER A 875 -7.76 -33.70 4.55
N ASP A 876 -8.93 -33.14 4.87
CA ASP A 876 -9.94 -33.70 5.78
C ASP A 876 -9.41 -34.13 7.17
N MET A 877 -8.51 -33.32 7.76
CA MET A 877 -7.83 -33.68 9.00
C MET A 877 -8.54 -33.15 10.25
N THR A 878 -8.70 -34.04 11.24
CA THR A 878 -9.06 -33.71 12.63
C THR A 878 -7.90 -34.08 13.58
N PRO A 879 -6.75 -33.37 13.50
CA PRO A 879 -5.58 -33.67 14.31
C PRO A 879 -5.81 -33.18 15.73
N VAL A 880 -5.70 -34.09 16.70
CA VAL A 880 -5.82 -33.76 18.11
C VAL A 880 -4.49 -33.19 18.61
N ALA A 881 -4.55 -32.15 19.43
CA ALA A 881 -3.42 -31.65 20.20
C ALA A 881 -3.91 -31.18 21.58
N GLY A 882 -3.14 -31.51 22.61
CA GLY A 882 -3.41 -31.14 23.98
C GLY A 882 -2.17 -30.68 24.73
N VAL A 883 -2.37 -30.31 25.99
CA VAL A 883 -1.34 -29.91 26.95
C VAL A 883 -1.49 -30.78 28.20
N ILE A 884 -0.38 -31.33 28.70
CA ILE A 884 -0.35 -32.11 29.93
C ILE A 884 -0.61 -31.19 31.12
N THR A 885 -1.64 -31.49 31.91
CA THR A 885 -2.01 -30.73 33.11
C THR A 885 -1.46 -31.35 34.39
N ALA A 886 -1.27 -32.67 34.41
CA ALA A 886 -0.62 -33.39 35.50
C ALA A 886 -0.08 -34.75 35.04
N ILE A 887 1.00 -35.20 35.69
CA ILE A 887 1.54 -36.55 35.60
C ILE A 887 1.63 -37.08 37.04
N SER A 888 1.15 -38.30 37.31
CA SER A 888 1.14 -38.83 38.70
C SER A 888 2.52 -39.21 39.24
N GLY A 889 3.46 -39.49 38.35
CA GLY A 889 4.82 -39.97 38.65
C GLY A 889 5.50 -40.54 37.41
N THR A 890 6.77 -40.91 37.56
CA THR A 890 7.55 -41.61 36.52
C THR A 890 7.45 -43.13 36.69
N PRO A 891 7.62 -43.93 35.62
CA PRO A 891 7.68 -45.38 35.72
C PRO A 891 8.89 -45.84 36.56
N THR A 892 8.76 -46.98 37.24
CA THR A 892 9.88 -47.62 37.96
C THR A 892 10.85 -48.34 37.04
N ASP A 893 10.37 -48.80 35.88
CA ASP A 893 11.15 -49.39 34.80
C ASP A 893 10.50 -48.96 33.48
N PRO A 894 11.15 -48.13 32.64
CA PRO A 894 10.58 -47.64 31.39
C PRO A 894 10.42 -48.74 30.33
N PHE A 895 11.06 -49.90 30.50
CA PHE A 895 10.93 -51.04 29.58
C PHE A 895 9.77 -51.99 29.94
N SER A 896 8.96 -51.63 30.93
CA SER A 896 7.80 -52.39 31.41
C SER A 896 6.48 -51.63 31.19
N THR A 897 5.36 -52.34 31.14
CA THR A 897 4.03 -51.70 31.11
C THR A 897 3.70 -51.12 32.48
N ASP A 898 3.46 -49.82 32.52
CA ASP A 898 3.10 -49.07 33.71
C ASP A 898 1.58 -49.06 33.92
N PHE A 899 1.14 -49.75 34.97
CA PHE A 899 -0.25 -49.80 35.43
C PHE A 899 -0.53 -48.85 36.59
N ALA A 900 0.48 -48.14 37.10
CA ALA A 900 0.39 -47.31 38.29
C ALA A 900 0.21 -45.82 37.97
N ASN A 901 0.92 -45.32 36.95
CA ASN A 901 0.88 -43.90 36.60
C ASN A 901 -0.23 -43.54 35.61
N THR A 902 -0.66 -42.28 35.67
CA THR A 902 -1.65 -41.67 34.78
C THR A 902 -1.17 -40.32 34.27
N ILE A 903 -1.56 -39.99 33.03
CA ILE A 903 -1.30 -38.69 32.41
C ILE A 903 -2.64 -37.98 32.21
N HIS A 904 -2.72 -36.73 32.67
CA HIS A 904 -3.89 -35.87 32.53
C HIS A 904 -3.60 -34.83 31.44
N VAL A 905 -4.47 -34.76 30.43
CA VAL A 905 -4.30 -33.92 29.24
C VAL A 905 -5.53 -33.03 29.07
N ALA A 906 -5.31 -31.72 28.93
CA ALA A 906 -6.33 -30.80 28.41
C ALA A 906 -6.23 -30.74 26.89
N ILE A 907 -7.28 -31.13 26.19
CA ILE A 907 -7.35 -31.14 24.73
C ILE A 907 -7.64 -29.71 24.25
N GLY A 908 -6.69 -29.11 23.53
CA GLY A 908 -6.79 -27.74 23.03
C GLY A 908 -7.34 -27.64 21.60
N THR A 909 -7.30 -28.71 20.81
CA THR A 909 -7.68 -28.73 19.38
C THR A 909 -7.98 -30.15 18.91
N GLY A 910 -8.83 -30.30 17.90
CA GLY A 910 -9.27 -31.58 17.33
C GLY A 910 -10.56 -32.12 17.96
N GLU A 911 -10.88 -33.39 17.68
CA GLU A 911 -12.08 -34.08 18.19
C GLU A 911 -11.72 -34.96 19.40
N PRO A 912 -12.15 -34.60 20.64
CA PRO A 912 -11.85 -35.39 21.83
C PRO A 912 -12.28 -36.86 21.75
N ALA A 913 -13.37 -37.16 21.04
CA ALA A 913 -13.86 -38.52 20.86
C ALA A 913 -12.92 -39.43 20.05
N SER A 914 -11.84 -38.91 19.43
CA SER A 914 -10.83 -39.74 18.77
C SER A 914 -9.77 -40.30 19.72
N ILE A 915 -9.71 -39.86 20.99
CA ILE A 915 -8.89 -40.50 22.02
C ILE A 915 -9.74 -41.62 22.65
N GLN A 916 -9.41 -42.88 22.34
CA GLN A 916 -10.21 -44.04 22.74
C GLN A 916 -9.34 -45.14 23.33
N SER A 917 -9.91 -45.93 24.24
CA SER A 917 -9.27 -47.16 24.71
C SER A 917 -9.19 -48.21 23.60
N VAL A 918 -8.12 -49.00 23.60
CA VAL A 918 -7.90 -50.13 22.67
C VAL A 918 -7.89 -51.47 23.41
N SER A 919 -8.00 -52.58 22.68
CA SER A 919 -7.80 -53.90 23.28
C SER A 919 -6.33 -54.09 23.69
N ALA A 920 -6.08 -54.90 24.72
CA ALA A 920 -4.71 -55.24 25.14
C ALA A 920 -3.87 -55.81 23.99
N GLU A 921 -4.47 -56.61 23.10
CA GLU A 921 -3.81 -57.13 21.89
C GLU A 921 -3.39 -56.01 20.92
N ALA A 922 -4.25 -55.01 20.68
CA ALA A 922 -3.91 -53.88 19.83
C ALA A 922 -2.84 -52.98 20.48
N PHE A 923 -2.92 -52.78 21.79
CA PHE A 923 -1.93 -52.04 22.58
C PHE A 923 -0.53 -52.65 22.48
N TYR A 924 -0.38 -53.97 22.73
CA TYR A 924 0.93 -54.64 22.59
C TYR A 924 1.41 -54.75 21.14
N ASN A 925 0.53 -54.59 20.15
CA ASN A 925 0.89 -54.43 18.73
C ASN A 925 1.21 -52.98 18.34
N GLY A 926 1.27 -52.03 19.29
CA GLY A 926 1.70 -50.65 19.06
C GLY A 926 0.59 -49.68 18.66
N ALA A 927 -0.69 -49.98 18.92
CA ALA A 927 -1.78 -49.01 18.80
C ALA A 927 -1.63 -47.82 19.78
N ASN A 928 -2.40 -46.75 19.57
CA ASN A 928 -2.44 -45.57 20.44
C ASN A 928 -1.06 -44.92 20.70
N LEU A 929 -0.24 -44.79 19.66
CA LEU A 929 1.01 -44.04 19.72
C LEU A 929 0.75 -42.53 19.88
N ALA A 930 1.43 -41.88 20.81
CA ALA A 930 1.44 -40.42 20.97
C ALA A 930 2.84 -39.90 21.33
N ALA A 931 3.17 -38.69 20.88
CA ALA A 931 4.32 -37.94 21.35
C ALA A 931 3.89 -37.00 22.49
N ILE A 932 4.70 -36.97 23.55
CA ILE A 932 4.58 -36.02 24.66
C ILE A 932 5.91 -35.29 24.89
N GLY A 933 5.84 -34.04 25.35
CA GLY A 933 7.01 -33.22 25.62
C GLY A 933 7.05 -31.92 24.82
N ARG A 934 8.24 -31.56 24.35
CA ARG A 934 8.56 -30.27 23.72
C ARG A 934 9.59 -30.46 22.59
N PRO A 935 9.72 -29.51 21.64
CA PRO A 935 10.72 -29.60 20.58
C PRO A 935 12.13 -29.90 21.13
N GLY A 936 12.76 -30.96 20.61
CA GLY A 936 14.07 -31.46 21.04
C GLY A 936 14.05 -32.44 22.23
N ALA A 937 12.92 -32.62 22.92
CA ALA A 937 12.74 -33.58 24.01
C ALA A 937 11.33 -34.20 23.93
N TRP A 938 11.17 -35.15 23.02
CA TRP A 938 9.92 -35.88 22.79
C TRP A 938 10.02 -37.30 23.36
N VAL A 939 9.09 -37.66 24.24
CA VAL A 939 8.85 -39.04 24.69
C VAL A 939 7.69 -39.62 23.87
N LEU A 940 7.90 -40.79 23.29
CA LEU A 940 6.86 -41.55 22.61
C LEU A 940 6.22 -42.53 23.60
N ILE A 941 4.89 -42.54 23.66
CA ILE A 941 4.11 -43.40 24.55
C ILE A 941 3.07 -44.20 23.78
N HIS A 942 2.74 -45.39 24.27
CA HIS A 942 1.49 -46.07 23.95
C HIS A 942 0.59 -46.08 25.18
N TYR A 943 -0.73 -45.95 25.01
CA TYR A 943 -1.71 -46.05 26.09
C TYR A 943 -2.85 -47.01 25.73
N GLN A 944 -3.21 -47.91 26.65
CA GLN A 944 -4.33 -48.83 26.42
C GLN A 944 -5.67 -48.16 26.73
N ASP A 945 -5.76 -47.44 27.86
CA ASP A 945 -7.02 -46.96 28.41
C ASP A 945 -7.07 -45.43 28.39
N ALA A 946 -8.19 -44.87 27.91
CA ALA A 946 -8.44 -43.44 27.89
C ALA A 946 -9.85 -43.11 28.38
N ALA A 947 -9.96 -42.21 29.36
CA ALA A 947 -11.21 -41.65 29.84
C ALA A 947 -11.29 -40.16 29.48
N VAL A 948 -12.28 -39.77 28.67
CA VAL A 948 -12.44 -38.41 28.16
C VAL A 948 -13.74 -37.79 28.68
N SER A 949 -13.67 -36.58 29.25
CA SER A 949 -14.83 -35.78 29.67
C SER A 949 -14.54 -34.29 29.56
N ASP A 950 -15.45 -33.51 28.98
CA ASP A 950 -15.40 -32.03 28.94
C ASP A 950 -14.04 -31.45 28.47
N GLY A 951 -13.42 -32.09 27.47
CA GLY A 951 -12.12 -31.67 26.91
C GLY A 951 -10.89 -32.08 27.73
N LEU A 952 -11.06 -32.82 28.82
CA LEU A 952 -9.98 -33.45 29.58
C LEU A 952 -9.92 -34.95 29.26
N ALA A 953 -8.71 -35.47 29.00
CA ALA A 953 -8.44 -36.89 28.86
C ALA A 953 -7.50 -37.37 29.98
N VAL A 954 -7.83 -38.51 30.58
CA VAL A 954 -6.97 -39.24 31.51
C VAL A 954 -6.54 -40.54 30.84
N LEU A 955 -5.23 -40.71 30.69
CA LEU A 955 -4.61 -41.88 30.08
C LEU A 955 -4.02 -42.78 31.17
N SER A 956 -4.21 -44.09 31.05
CA SER A 956 -3.69 -45.11 31.97
C SER A 956 -3.29 -46.39 31.22
N THR A 957 -2.52 -47.26 31.87
CA THR A 957 -1.91 -48.46 31.26
C THR A 957 -0.99 -48.05 30.10
N ILE A 958 0.22 -47.62 30.46
CA ILE A 958 1.12 -46.87 29.56
C ILE A 958 2.41 -47.68 29.30
N ILE A 959 2.87 -47.71 28.06
CA ILE A 959 4.26 -48.05 27.73
C ILE A 959 4.97 -46.73 27.47
N TRP A 960 5.99 -46.45 28.28
CA TRP A 960 6.79 -45.23 28.21
C TRP A 960 8.00 -45.41 27.28
N GLY A 961 8.55 -44.31 26.77
CA GLY A 961 9.88 -44.32 26.15
C GLY A 961 10.00 -45.16 24.87
N ALA A 962 8.92 -45.32 24.11
CA ALA A 962 8.94 -46.10 22.88
C ALA A 962 10.02 -45.59 21.91
N GLN A 963 10.62 -46.50 21.14
CA GLN A 963 11.61 -46.19 20.10
C GLN A 963 12.80 -45.33 20.60
N GLY A 964 13.36 -45.67 21.77
CA GLY A 964 14.58 -45.02 22.28
C GLY A 964 14.37 -43.68 22.98
N SER A 965 13.12 -43.24 23.12
CA SER A 965 12.78 -41.95 23.73
C SER A 965 12.74 -41.97 25.26
N GLU A 966 13.08 -43.10 25.90
CA GLU A 966 13.04 -43.24 27.36
C GLU A 966 13.94 -42.25 28.11
N VAL A 967 15.00 -41.78 27.47
CA VAL A 967 15.96 -40.81 28.03
C VAL A 967 15.34 -39.46 28.41
N PHE A 968 14.21 -39.08 27.81
CA PHE A 968 13.53 -37.81 28.07
C PHE A 968 12.39 -37.91 29.10
N ILE A 969 12.11 -39.11 29.66
CA ILE A 969 11.02 -39.31 30.63
C ILE A 969 11.18 -38.42 31.87
N GLY A 970 12.41 -38.19 32.32
CA GLY A 970 12.71 -37.36 33.49
C GLY A 970 12.50 -35.85 33.27
N ASP A 971 12.42 -35.39 32.01
CA ASP A 971 12.26 -33.98 31.66
C ASP A 971 10.79 -33.54 31.52
N LEU A 972 9.85 -34.48 31.59
CA LEU A 972 8.43 -34.23 31.38
C LEU A 972 7.80 -33.40 32.52
N ALA A 973 7.06 -32.36 32.15
CA ALA A 973 6.43 -31.44 33.08
C ALA A 973 4.99 -31.06 32.67
N PRO A 974 4.13 -30.65 33.63
CA PRO A 974 2.88 -29.96 33.32
C PRO A 974 3.15 -28.73 32.45
N GLY A 975 2.42 -28.61 31.33
CA GLY A 975 2.66 -27.61 30.28
C GLY A 975 3.22 -28.18 28.98
N ASP A 976 3.76 -29.41 29.00
CA ASP A 976 4.23 -30.10 27.78
C ASP A 976 3.07 -30.46 26.83
N LEU A 977 3.37 -30.59 25.54
CA LEU A 977 2.40 -30.94 24.51
C LEU A 977 2.06 -32.44 24.56
N PHE A 978 0.84 -32.78 24.15
CA PHE A 978 0.39 -34.14 23.86
C PHE A 978 -0.14 -34.19 22.42
N VAL A 979 0.43 -35.08 21.60
CA VAL A 979 0.16 -35.19 20.16
C VAL A 979 -0.04 -36.65 19.77
N PRO A 980 -1.28 -37.13 19.60
CA PRO A 980 -1.56 -38.45 19.04
C PRO A 980 -1.00 -38.57 17.61
N LEU A 981 -0.24 -39.64 17.35
CA LEU A 981 0.45 -39.85 16.09
C LEU A 981 -0.30 -40.86 15.21
N ASP A 982 -1.04 -40.32 14.25
CA ASP A 982 -1.75 -41.09 13.22
C ASP A 982 -1.07 -40.87 11.86
N PRO A 983 -0.63 -41.92 11.13
CA PRO A 983 -0.03 -41.82 9.80
C PRO A 983 -0.90 -41.09 8.74
N ALA A 984 -2.22 -41.01 8.96
CA ALA A 984 -3.12 -40.19 8.14
C ALA A 984 -3.00 -38.68 8.45
N LYS A 985 -2.53 -38.30 9.65
CA LYS A 985 -2.59 -36.94 10.22
C LYS A 985 -1.24 -36.22 10.35
N TYR A 986 -0.13 -36.93 10.59
CA TYR A 986 1.21 -36.29 10.57
C TYR A 986 1.80 -36.28 9.16
N SER A 987 2.54 -35.24 8.80
CA SER A 987 3.33 -35.18 7.57
C SER A 987 4.74 -35.73 7.80
N ARG A 988 5.25 -36.50 6.83
CA ARG A 988 6.63 -37.00 6.78
C ARG A 988 7.30 -36.44 5.53
N PHE A 989 8.47 -35.86 5.69
CA PHE A 989 9.29 -35.31 4.61
C PHE A 989 10.78 -35.55 4.93
N THR A 990 11.64 -35.23 3.97
CA THR A 990 13.08 -35.50 4.06
C THR A 990 13.89 -34.26 3.73
N THR A 991 15.04 -34.15 4.38
CA THR A 991 16.04 -33.11 4.15
C THR A 991 17.38 -33.77 3.85
N ALA A 992 18.24 -33.14 3.03
CA ALA A 992 19.55 -33.69 2.71
C ALA A 992 20.42 -33.78 3.97
N ALA A 993 21.31 -34.77 4.06
CA ALA A 993 22.14 -35.01 5.25
C ALA A 993 23.01 -33.80 5.64
N GLY A 994 23.46 -33.00 4.67
CA GLY A 994 24.19 -31.75 4.91
C GLY A 994 23.37 -30.65 5.63
N GLY A 995 22.05 -30.79 5.72
CA GLY A 995 21.17 -29.87 6.45
C GLY A 995 21.06 -30.14 7.96
N LEU A 996 21.89 -31.03 8.51
CA LEU A 996 21.95 -31.29 9.95
C LEU A 996 22.42 -30.04 10.70
N GLY A 997 21.65 -29.59 11.69
CA GLY A 997 21.93 -28.36 12.45
C GLY A 997 21.63 -27.05 11.70
N GLU A 998 21.23 -27.09 10.43
CA GLU A 998 20.76 -25.91 9.72
C GLU A 998 19.35 -25.51 10.20
N SER A 999 19.12 -24.19 10.30
CA SER A 999 17.78 -23.63 10.50
C SER A 999 17.12 -23.41 9.13
N ARG A 1000 15.88 -23.90 8.98
CA ARG A 1000 15.08 -23.77 7.75
C ARG A 1000 13.73 -23.13 8.05
N LEU A 1001 13.17 -22.46 7.06
CA LEU A 1001 11.95 -21.68 7.19
C LEU A 1001 10.75 -22.47 6.69
N TYR A 1002 9.71 -22.56 7.51
CA TYR A 1002 8.48 -23.31 7.23
C TYR A 1002 7.25 -22.41 7.37
N LYS A 1003 6.21 -22.74 6.60
CA LYS A 1003 4.88 -22.12 6.69
C LYS A 1003 3.80 -23.19 6.66
N ALA A 1004 2.91 -23.20 7.64
CA ALA A 1004 1.71 -24.03 7.64
C ALA A 1004 0.50 -23.18 7.24
N ALA A 1005 -0.14 -23.54 6.13
CA ALA A 1005 -1.27 -22.82 5.54
C ALA A 1005 -2.49 -23.74 5.39
N THR A 1006 -3.66 -23.14 5.14
CA THR A 1006 -4.80 -23.85 4.55
C THR A 1006 -4.96 -23.39 3.10
N ALA A 1007 -5.56 -24.19 2.22
CA ALA A 1007 -5.66 -23.86 0.79
C ALA A 1007 -6.50 -22.60 0.46
N LEU A 1008 -7.11 -21.96 1.48
CA LEU A 1008 -7.92 -20.75 1.35
C LEU A 1008 -7.17 -19.46 1.71
N VAL A 1009 -5.90 -19.55 2.12
CA VAL A 1009 -5.13 -18.42 2.67
C VAL A 1009 -3.87 -18.16 1.83
N SER A 1010 -3.64 -16.91 1.46
CA SER A 1010 -2.45 -16.49 0.72
C SER A 1010 -1.18 -16.70 1.57
N LEU A 1011 -0.14 -17.27 0.95
CA LEU A 1011 1.11 -17.59 1.64
C LEU A 1011 1.86 -16.34 2.17
N GLY A 1012 1.53 -15.15 1.66
CA GLY A 1012 2.04 -13.87 2.16
C GLY A 1012 1.57 -13.51 3.56
N THR A 1013 0.38 -13.95 3.98
CA THR A 1013 -0.19 -13.65 5.31
C THR A 1013 0.09 -14.73 6.37
N VAL A 1014 0.73 -15.84 5.96
CA VAL A 1014 1.09 -16.96 6.84
C VAL A 1014 2.43 -16.69 7.53
N VAL A 1015 2.45 -16.84 8.85
CA VAL A 1015 3.65 -16.68 9.70
C VAL A 1015 4.73 -17.70 9.31
N THR A 1016 5.96 -17.22 9.14
CA THR A 1016 7.14 -18.07 8.95
C THR A 1016 7.66 -18.57 10.30
N GLU A 1017 7.81 -19.88 10.46
CA GLU A 1017 8.48 -20.50 11.61
C GLU A 1017 9.87 -21.02 11.20
N ALA A 1018 10.88 -20.79 12.04
CA ALA A 1018 12.22 -21.33 11.83
C ALA A 1018 12.43 -22.58 12.70
N HIS A 1019 12.77 -23.71 12.07
CA HIS A 1019 13.02 -24.98 12.75
C HIS A 1019 14.41 -25.52 12.41
N VAL A 1020 15.07 -26.17 13.37
CA VAL A 1020 16.40 -26.77 13.22
C VAL A 1020 16.29 -28.28 13.18
N SER A 1021 17.01 -28.91 12.25
CA SER A 1021 17.04 -30.36 12.10
C SER A 1021 18.08 -30.97 13.04
N THR A 1022 17.69 -31.57 14.18
CA THR A 1022 18.66 -32.18 15.11
C THR A 1022 19.02 -33.63 14.76
N GLY A 1023 18.26 -34.26 13.87
CA GLY A 1023 18.50 -35.64 13.42
C GLY A 1023 18.03 -36.69 14.43
N ALA A 1024 16.99 -36.41 15.22
CA ALA A 1024 16.50 -37.33 16.26
C ALA A 1024 16.11 -38.71 15.72
N ALA A 1025 15.61 -38.79 14.49
CA ALA A 1025 15.30 -40.05 13.79
C ALA A 1025 16.56 -40.91 13.50
N GLU A 1026 17.69 -40.28 13.19
CA GLU A 1026 18.94 -40.97 12.84
C GLU A 1026 19.82 -41.25 14.06
N LYS A 1027 19.38 -40.86 15.27
CA LYS A 1027 20.20 -40.93 16.48
C LYS A 1027 20.19 -42.33 17.11
N PRO A 1028 21.36 -42.96 17.35
CA PRO A 1028 21.43 -44.24 18.04
C PRO A 1028 20.81 -44.19 19.44
N TYR A 1029 20.05 -45.22 19.79
CA TYR A 1029 19.39 -45.35 21.10
C TYR A 1029 20.41 -45.58 22.22
N ALA A 1030 20.06 -45.17 23.44
CA ALA A 1030 20.90 -45.39 24.61
C ALA A 1030 21.09 -46.90 24.86
N SER A 1031 22.33 -47.31 25.14
CA SER A 1031 22.63 -48.70 25.52
C SER A 1031 22.08 -49.03 26.92
N VAL A 1032 21.84 -50.31 27.18
CA VAL A 1032 21.25 -50.78 28.46
C VAL A 1032 22.18 -51.77 29.16
N ASN A 1033 21.85 -52.17 30.39
CA ASN A 1033 22.60 -53.16 31.18
C ASN A 1033 24.11 -52.84 31.32
N LEU A 1034 24.43 -51.54 31.47
CA LEU A 1034 25.78 -51.05 31.76
C LEU A 1034 26.32 -51.75 33.02
N ARG A 1035 27.49 -52.35 32.90
CA ARG A 1035 28.15 -53.17 33.92
C ARG A 1035 29.64 -52.88 33.92
N ALA A 1036 30.24 -52.95 35.10
CA ALA A 1036 31.67 -52.84 35.31
C ALA A 1036 32.11 -54.00 36.22
N ALA A 1037 33.26 -54.60 35.93
CA ALA A 1037 33.87 -55.64 36.76
C ALA A 1037 35.38 -55.43 36.84
N VAL A 1038 35.97 -55.62 38.01
CA VAL A 1038 37.42 -55.58 38.18
C VAL A 1038 38.02 -56.89 37.68
N ASP A 1039 38.93 -56.84 36.70
CA ASP A 1039 39.76 -57.98 36.31
C ASP A 1039 41.24 -57.69 36.61
N GLY A 1040 41.78 -58.40 37.61
CA GLY A 1040 43.14 -58.20 38.11
C GLY A 1040 43.38 -56.82 38.74
N SER A 1041 43.73 -55.85 37.90
CA SER A 1041 43.92 -54.42 38.27
C SER A 1041 43.26 -53.47 37.26
N ASP A 1042 42.74 -54.00 36.16
CA ASP A 1042 41.98 -53.26 35.16
C ASP A 1042 40.47 -53.33 35.50
N ILE A 1043 39.65 -52.51 34.85
CA ILE A 1043 38.19 -52.56 34.94
C ILE A 1043 37.62 -52.85 33.56
N ASP A 1044 36.95 -53.99 33.40
CA ASP A 1044 36.17 -54.31 32.20
C ASP A 1044 34.80 -53.64 32.29
N LEU A 1045 34.53 -52.76 31.32
CA LEU A 1045 33.24 -52.11 31.10
C LEU A 1045 32.51 -52.83 29.97
N ALA A 1046 31.22 -53.10 30.15
CA ALA A 1046 30.39 -53.68 29.11
C ALA A 1046 28.94 -53.18 29.19
N ALA A 1047 28.22 -53.27 28.08
CA ALA A 1047 26.82 -52.91 27.97
C ALA A 1047 26.13 -53.77 26.90
N ASP A 1048 24.82 -53.63 26.80
CA ASP A 1048 24.03 -54.24 25.73
C ASP A 1048 23.54 -53.12 24.81
N ALA A 1049 24.07 -53.07 23.57
CA ALA A 1049 23.72 -52.07 22.58
C ALA A 1049 22.29 -52.28 22.04
N ARG A 1050 21.63 -51.20 21.60
CA ARG A 1050 20.28 -51.21 21.02
C ARG A 1050 20.30 -50.69 19.60
N SER A 1051 19.63 -51.41 18.69
CA SER A 1051 19.41 -51.00 17.31
C SER A 1051 18.17 -50.12 17.16
N ARG A 1052 18.26 -49.10 16.31
CA ARG A 1052 17.11 -48.30 15.87
C ARG A 1052 16.27 -49.03 14.81
N LEU A 1053 16.91 -49.84 13.96
CA LEU A 1053 16.30 -50.53 12.82
C LEU A 1053 15.72 -51.92 13.17
N SER A 1054 16.20 -52.57 14.23
CA SER A 1054 15.80 -53.93 14.61
C SER A 1054 15.28 -54.02 16.06
N PRO A 1055 14.20 -54.78 16.34
CA PRO A 1055 13.71 -55.02 17.70
C PRO A 1055 14.36 -56.22 18.41
N TRP A 1056 14.98 -57.14 17.66
CA TRP A 1056 15.09 -58.54 18.09
C TRP A 1056 16.42 -59.17 17.69
N GLU A 1057 17.49 -58.43 17.98
CA GLU A 1057 18.88 -58.74 17.66
C GLU A 1057 19.38 -60.06 18.29
N MET A 1058 18.87 -60.42 19.47
CA MET A 1058 19.38 -61.51 20.34
C MET A 1058 19.35 -62.92 19.72
N PHE A 1059 18.68 -63.11 18.58
CA PHE A 1059 18.63 -64.39 17.86
C PHE A 1059 18.91 -64.27 16.35
N ALA A 1060 19.34 -63.10 15.87
CA ALA A 1060 19.78 -62.92 14.49
C ALA A 1060 21.17 -63.54 14.30
N ALA A 1061 21.45 -64.09 13.12
CA ALA A 1061 22.77 -64.64 12.79
C ALA A 1061 23.79 -63.51 12.53
N ASP A 1062 23.33 -62.44 11.87
CA ASP A 1062 23.98 -61.14 11.77
C ASP A 1062 22.97 -60.10 12.31
N PRO A 1063 23.14 -59.55 13.53
CA PRO A 1063 22.27 -58.49 14.06
C PRO A 1063 22.46 -57.18 13.30
N ASP A 1064 21.37 -56.48 13.01
CA ASP A 1064 21.40 -55.19 12.31
C ASP A 1064 21.51 -54.07 13.35
N SER A 1065 22.75 -53.69 13.66
CA SER A 1065 23.04 -52.71 14.70
C SER A 1065 22.52 -51.30 14.38
N GLY A 1066 22.00 -51.06 13.17
CA GLY A 1066 21.42 -49.80 12.70
C GLY A 1066 22.42 -48.81 12.10
N GLU A 1067 23.71 -49.13 12.15
CA GLU A 1067 24.82 -48.32 11.61
C GLU A 1067 25.75 -49.22 10.76
N ALA A 1068 26.40 -48.66 9.75
CA ALA A 1068 27.24 -49.45 8.82
C ALA A 1068 28.55 -49.97 9.44
N ILE A 1069 28.99 -49.37 10.55
CA ILE A 1069 30.15 -49.75 11.35
C ILE A 1069 29.78 -49.49 12.81
N ASP A 1070 29.98 -50.48 13.69
CA ASP A 1070 29.82 -50.28 15.13
C ASP A 1070 31.04 -49.56 15.72
N ALA A 1071 30.76 -48.47 16.45
CA ALA A 1071 31.73 -47.69 17.19
C ALA A 1071 31.06 -47.08 18.43
N PHE A 1072 31.81 -47.04 19.54
CA PHE A 1072 31.33 -46.64 20.86
C PHE A 1072 32.36 -45.74 21.54
N GLU A 1073 31.88 -44.73 22.27
CA GLU A 1073 32.67 -43.85 23.11
C GLU A 1073 32.23 -43.97 24.58
N TRP A 1074 33.19 -44.24 25.46
CA TRP A 1074 33.00 -44.45 26.89
C TRP A 1074 33.64 -43.30 27.68
N ASP A 1075 32.83 -42.39 28.20
CA ASP A 1075 33.31 -41.30 29.04
C ASP A 1075 33.41 -41.76 30.51
N ILE A 1076 34.62 -41.74 31.07
CA ILE A 1076 34.90 -41.96 32.49
C ILE A 1076 34.67 -40.65 33.25
N MET A 1077 33.89 -40.69 34.32
CA MET A 1077 33.39 -39.50 35.01
C MET A 1077 33.94 -39.37 36.45
N ASP A 1078 34.29 -38.14 36.85
CA ASP A 1078 34.36 -37.72 38.25
C ASP A 1078 33.36 -36.58 38.51
N GLY A 1079 32.32 -36.88 39.28
CA GLY A 1079 31.12 -36.06 39.35
C GLY A 1079 30.52 -35.82 37.95
N ASP A 1080 30.46 -34.55 37.55
CA ASP A 1080 29.99 -34.12 36.22
C ASP A 1080 31.13 -33.98 35.18
N THR A 1081 32.39 -34.18 35.57
CA THR A 1081 33.57 -33.96 34.72
C THR A 1081 33.98 -35.25 34.00
N VAL A 1082 34.15 -35.19 32.68
CA VAL A 1082 34.79 -36.28 31.91
C VAL A 1082 36.30 -36.25 32.17
N LEU A 1083 36.85 -37.30 32.76
CA LEU A 1083 38.30 -37.46 32.93
C LEU A 1083 38.96 -38.03 31.66
N ARG A 1084 38.27 -38.96 30.99
CA ARG A 1084 38.78 -39.70 29.84
C ARG A 1084 37.63 -40.20 28.96
N THR A 1085 37.89 -40.31 27.67
CA THR A 1085 37.02 -41.04 26.72
C THR A 1085 37.81 -42.23 26.17
N LEU A 1086 37.23 -43.44 26.23
CA LEU A 1086 37.78 -44.65 25.61
C LEU A 1086 36.95 -45.00 24.37
N GLU A 1087 37.59 -45.42 23.28
CA GLU A 1087 36.94 -45.83 22.03
C GLU A 1087 36.92 -47.35 21.90
N SER A 1088 35.81 -47.94 21.45
CA SER A 1088 35.71 -49.37 21.15
C SER A 1088 34.83 -49.66 19.93
N THR A 1089 35.09 -50.77 19.24
CA THR A 1089 34.23 -51.29 18.15
C THR A 1089 33.17 -52.27 18.64
N ASP A 1090 33.37 -52.84 19.83
CA ASP A 1090 32.42 -53.70 20.53
C ASP A 1090 31.75 -52.91 21.67
N PRO A 1091 30.56 -53.31 22.16
CA PRO A 1091 29.92 -52.72 23.35
C PRO A 1091 30.59 -53.18 24.67
N ALA A 1092 31.92 -53.30 24.66
CA ALA A 1092 32.77 -53.52 25.81
C ALA A 1092 34.14 -52.84 25.61
N VAL A 1093 34.75 -52.38 26.69
CA VAL A 1093 36.11 -51.80 26.70
C VAL A 1093 36.80 -52.06 28.03
N THR A 1094 38.10 -52.31 28.02
CA THR A 1094 38.92 -52.45 29.23
C THR A 1094 39.54 -51.11 29.59
N TYR A 1095 39.30 -50.63 30.81
CA TYR A 1095 39.93 -49.44 31.38
C TYR A 1095 41.15 -49.87 32.20
N ALA A 1096 42.35 -49.55 31.70
CA ALA A 1096 43.60 -50.10 32.21
C ALA A 1096 44.07 -49.44 33.53
N ASP A 1097 44.75 -50.21 34.39
CA ASP A 1097 45.33 -49.78 35.67
C ASP A 1097 46.19 -48.50 35.54
N ALA A 1098 47.00 -48.41 34.49
CA ALA A 1098 47.84 -47.23 34.23
C ALA A 1098 47.02 -45.94 34.02
N ASP A 1099 45.84 -46.06 33.43
CA ASP A 1099 44.91 -44.95 33.21
C ASP A 1099 44.08 -44.68 34.48
N ILE A 1100 43.62 -45.72 35.19
CA ILE A 1100 42.97 -45.60 36.50
C ILE A 1100 43.86 -44.86 37.51
N VAL A 1101 45.15 -45.20 37.57
CA VAL A 1101 46.13 -44.55 38.44
C VAL A 1101 46.44 -43.12 37.98
N THR A 1102 46.33 -42.81 36.68
CA THR A 1102 46.48 -41.44 36.17
C THR A 1102 45.28 -40.56 36.56
N ASP A 1103 44.08 -41.11 36.48
CA ASP A 1103 42.83 -40.36 36.58
C ASP A 1103 42.33 -40.26 38.04
N PHE A 1104 42.45 -41.34 38.81
CA PHE A 1104 41.97 -41.44 40.20
C PHE A 1104 43.09 -41.65 41.24
N GLY A 1105 44.34 -41.88 40.82
CA GLY A 1105 45.48 -42.15 41.71
C GLY A 1105 45.54 -43.57 42.30
N ALA A 1106 44.40 -44.25 42.39
CA ALA A 1106 44.24 -45.66 42.77
C ALA A 1106 42.86 -46.16 42.31
N LEU A 1107 42.62 -47.48 42.38
CA LEU A 1107 41.31 -48.08 42.08
C LEU A 1107 40.20 -47.45 42.94
N PRO A 1108 39.17 -46.81 42.35
CA PRO A 1108 38.08 -46.19 43.10
C PRO A 1108 37.12 -47.24 43.66
N ALA A 1109 36.37 -46.90 44.72
CA ALA A 1109 35.33 -47.78 45.28
C ALA A 1109 34.01 -47.76 44.48
N THR A 1110 33.79 -46.72 43.69
CA THR A 1110 32.63 -46.54 42.81
C THR A 1110 33.09 -45.84 41.54
N LEU A 1111 32.67 -46.35 40.39
CA LEU A 1111 32.95 -45.76 39.09
C LEU A 1111 31.65 -45.23 38.47
N THR A 1112 31.67 -43.98 38.01
CA THR A 1112 30.62 -43.44 37.14
C THR A 1112 31.17 -43.36 35.72
N PHE A 1113 30.40 -43.86 34.74
CA PHE A 1113 30.76 -43.79 33.33
C PHE A 1113 29.52 -43.56 32.46
N ARG A 1114 29.74 -43.00 31.28
CA ARG A 1114 28.72 -42.82 30.24
C ARG A 1114 29.13 -43.55 28.96
N LEU A 1115 28.15 -44.04 28.21
CA LEU A 1115 28.33 -44.72 26.94
C LEU A 1115 27.49 -44.06 25.85
N ALA A 1116 28.11 -43.70 24.74
CA ALA A 1116 27.45 -43.34 23.48
C ALA A 1116 27.76 -44.37 22.40
N LYS A 1117 26.74 -44.84 21.67
CA LYS A 1117 26.94 -45.44 20.35
C LYS A 1117 27.08 -44.33 19.31
N MET A 1118 28.01 -44.48 18.37
CA MET A 1118 28.28 -43.50 17.33
C MET A 1118 27.47 -43.78 16.06
N SER A 1119 27.02 -42.72 15.39
CA SER A 1119 26.48 -42.75 14.04
C SER A 1119 27.35 -41.94 13.08
N ALA A 1120 27.50 -42.44 11.86
CA ALA A 1120 28.19 -41.70 10.79
C ALA A 1120 27.44 -40.43 10.33
N THR A 1121 26.13 -40.34 10.59
CA THR A 1121 25.28 -39.22 10.17
C THR A 1121 25.23 -38.11 11.22
N VAL A 1122 25.05 -38.46 12.50
CA VAL A 1122 24.78 -37.49 13.58
C VAL A 1122 25.80 -37.49 14.72
N GLY A 1123 26.86 -38.32 14.65
CA GLY A 1123 27.87 -38.43 15.70
C GLY A 1123 27.38 -39.18 16.94
N ARG A 1124 27.64 -38.65 18.14
CA ARG A 1124 27.26 -39.28 19.42
C ARG A 1124 25.74 -39.48 19.53
N GLY A 1125 25.32 -40.73 19.73
CA GLY A 1125 23.95 -41.12 20.04
C GLY A 1125 23.46 -40.67 21.42
N HIS A 1126 22.38 -41.27 21.91
CA HIS A 1126 21.92 -41.02 23.27
C HIS A 1126 22.86 -41.64 24.31
N LEU A 1127 23.20 -40.84 25.34
CA LEU A 1127 24.09 -41.26 26.41
C LEU A 1127 23.34 -42.14 27.42
N ALA A 1128 23.89 -43.32 27.71
CA ALA A 1128 23.54 -44.11 28.89
C ALA A 1128 24.55 -43.80 30.00
N GLN A 1129 24.10 -43.64 31.26
CA GLN A 1129 24.98 -43.42 32.41
C GLN A 1129 24.74 -44.48 33.48
N ALA A 1130 25.81 -44.98 34.10
CA ALA A 1130 25.74 -45.82 35.29
C ALA A 1130 26.78 -45.40 36.33
N THR A 1131 26.43 -45.57 37.60
CA THR A 1131 27.36 -45.51 38.74
C THR A 1131 27.37 -46.88 39.41
N ILE A 1132 28.52 -47.53 39.43
CA ILE A 1132 28.69 -48.93 39.85
C ILE A 1132 29.71 -49.01 40.98
N THR A 1133 29.36 -49.70 42.06
CA THR A 1133 30.30 -50.10 43.12
C THR A 1133 31.14 -51.26 42.62
N LEU A 1134 32.47 -51.11 42.67
CA LEU A 1134 33.44 -52.07 42.15
C LEU A 1134 33.80 -53.19 43.16
#